data_AF-A0A8H4REY0-F1
#
_entry.id   AF-A0A8H4REY0-F1
#
_cell.length_a   1.000
_cell.length_b   1.000
_cell.length_c   1.000
_cell.angle_alpha   90.00
_cell.angle_beta   90.00
_cell.angle_gamma   90.00
#
_symmetry.space_group_name_H-M   'P 1'
#
loop_
_entity.id
_entity.type
_entity.pdbx_description
1 polymer ?
#
loop_
_entity_poly.entity_id
_entity_poly.type
_entity_poly.pdbx_seq_one_letter_code
_entity_poly.pdbx_strand_id
1 'polypeptide(L)'
;MIDPTEFMDANNDRSRLALAAGLLSVGSIIYTFGVVVYRLYFHPLAKFPGPKLNAISDLPGIIWTLKGRLPMETRKIHAKYGPVIRLSPNELAFNSVTAWQDIYGHRNGRQDLNKDPIHVGAVDPMPGVSTISMADHANHARQRKALSHGFSKKALWEQEDIIQEFVDKLMKRFHEFTEKKEVFDIVKWYNFVTFDVIGDLSFGESFGCLDRGDFHFWITLIFDAVKAGAIEQATRRFATAGSTTQMFMMNLIPNELRKRRAEHLAYSREKVMRRLQDSKNERKDFMYYILKQGEHYDLSQDEVIVNAALFIVAGSETTASTLAALTNNLLRYPDVYAKLKKEIRDTFASEKDITLQIVNDLPYLTACIEEGLRIFPPAPIGFLRTIQAGGDTIDGMHIPGGTAVSVSSWCAHHSPTNFKDPDAFVPERWLNGTGYDSDQKLAHRPFSLGPRGCIGKDLSYVEMRLVLARMIWNFDLVNADDAIDWDPEDDMKHMKAFSTWQKPGLNVVAVKLVLNGLSYIHFSLALSSSLNMIVLAGSLILPEEKIPDLGIDMSAIMEEKAEIETIENSVPTPVSEEELDPMVTPKTWVVVFILSMGYGLSFWPVPVFAAIQSEVAASFGTPTEYIWFIPSWSLAITVCFTIAGANTDLLGRRWFLVGGNLICFVGHLVIATAKSAGAVTAGMTIVGFGAANCQMAAFALSELLPNKWRHLGVVFADLATLVAVTIGPVTARYGFYSGTWQWNFYPVAILQALSFIGLFIFYYPPKHPNGLPYMQVFREMDYIGMLLFILGAAPLLAGIIFSTVYPASDPHVLGPLITGICVLIAYAVWENLGSSRGFVKHPLTPTRIFTSSYGRDFTAPCIALAVINMFYYSSSIIWPTMINVFYLPSPSDWKYASLLSTVQGLAILAGVLCLSFTGSWIKRWHWQMTGYTLIMVVFGVLLALGNPSNKGLMIFFVFLSQAGYGASIYLAIAVSQMGVEQRDLGLSGGVSGTARFAGGAIATAVYTAVLTNTVSKWTVKLVPAAAVAAGLPSANVTALMSAVGTANFSSEYPADIVAAVGRATQGAYEKGIQLTAYTSLAFGIVGIIACLCCKDINPKMDNRIEVYMENTDLKDRNKFH
;
A
#
# COMPACT_ATOMS: atom_id res chain seq x y z
N MET A 1 1.37 5.14 54.95
CA MET A 1 0.88 6.51 54.70
C MET A 1 1.89 7.16 53.80
N ILE A 2 1.51 7.48 52.57
CA ILE A 2 2.35 8.24 51.61
C ILE A 2 1.95 9.70 51.81
N ASP A 3 2.93 10.61 51.79
CA ASP A 3 2.76 12.04 52.03
C ASP A 3 1.73 12.64 51.02
N PRO A 4 0.67 13.35 51.48
CA PRO A 4 -0.32 13.98 50.60
C PRO A 4 0.27 14.97 49.59
N THR A 5 1.45 15.53 49.87
CA THR A 5 2.13 16.47 48.97
C THR A 5 2.74 15.77 47.74
N GLU A 6 3.32 14.58 47.89
CA GLU A 6 3.82 13.77 46.77
C GLU A 6 2.69 13.29 45.83
N PHE A 7 1.48 13.08 46.35
CA PHE A 7 0.33 12.65 45.56
C PHE A 7 -0.31 13.79 44.76
N MET A 8 -0.26 15.03 45.28
CA MET A 8 -0.73 16.22 44.56
C MET A 8 0.21 16.63 43.43
N ASP A 9 1.53 16.52 43.62
CA ASP A 9 2.51 16.83 42.58
C ASP A 9 2.46 15.81 41.43
N ALA A 10 2.29 14.51 41.73
CA ALA A 10 2.13 13.48 40.69
C ALA A 10 0.85 13.65 39.84
N ASN A 11 -0.23 14.20 40.40
CA ASN A 11 -1.47 14.50 39.68
C ASN A 11 -1.38 15.79 38.84
N ASN A 12 -0.66 16.79 39.33
CA ASN A 12 -0.31 17.97 38.54
C ASN A 12 0.60 17.60 37.36
N ASP A 13 1.57 16.72 37.55
CA ASP A 13 2.46 16.30 36.47
C ASP A 13 1.75 15.45 35.41
N ARG A 14 0.78 14.60 35.79
CA ARG A 14 -0.03 13.82 34.84
C ARG A 14 -1.04 14.64 34.05
N SER A 15 -1.66 15.64 34.68
CA SER A 15 -2.54 16.59 33.98
C SER A 15 -1.74 17.53 33.06
N ARG A 16 -0.53 17.94 33.48
CA ARG A 16 0.46 18.61 32.61
C ARG A 16 0.90 17.74 31.45
N LEU A 17 1.10 16.42 31.63
CA LEU A 17 1.44 15.48 30.56
C LEU A 17 0.30 15.29 29.55
N ALA A 18 -0.95 15.19 29.99
CA ALA A 18 -2.11 15.09 29.09
C ALA A 18 -2.37 16.41 28.34
N LEU A 19 -2.23 17.55 29.03
CA LEU A 19 -2.25 18.87 28.40
C LEU A 19 -1.09 19.02 27.41
N ALA A 20 0.12 18.56 27.77
CA ALA A 20 1.27 18.56 26.90
C ALA A 20 1.04 17.67 25.68
N ALA A 21 0.48 16.46 25.83
CA ALA A 21 0.15 15.59 24.70
C ALA A 21 -0.91 16.20 23.77
N GLY A 22 -1.93 16.85 24.33
CA GLY A 22 -2.94 17.59 23.57
C GLY A 22 -2.35 18.79 22.83
N LEU A 23 -1.53 19.59 23.51
CA LEU A 23 -0.80 20.73 22.95
C LEU A 23 0.24 20.29 21.91
N LEU A 24 0.87 19.14 22.10
CA LEU A 24 1.79 18.53 21.12
C LEU A 24 1.02 18.07 19.89
N SER A 25 -0.15 17.47 20.04
CA SER A 25 -0.98 17.01 18.92
C SER A 25 -1.51 18.19 18.09
N VAL A 26 -2.11 19.18 18.76
CA VAL A 26 -2.56 20.43 18.12
C VAL A 26 -1.37 21.19 17.54
N GLY A 27 -0.26 21.27 18.28
CA GLY A 27 1.00 21.86 17.84
C GLY A 27 1.56 21.17 16.59
N SER A 28 1.51 19.85 16.51
CA SER A 28 1.93 19.07 15.33
C SER A 28 1.03 19.32 14.13
N ILE A 29 -0.30 19.45 14.32
CA ILE A 29 -1.23 19.78 13.23
C ILE A 29 -0.97 21.20 12.73
N ILE A 30 -0.87 22.18 13.64
CA ILE A 30 -0.57 23.57 13.30
C ILE A 30 0.80 23.68 12.62
N TYR A 31 1.82 22.98 13.14
CA TYR A 31 3.15 22.94 12.54
C TYR A 31 3.11 22.33 11.15
N THR A 32 2.43 21.20 10.96
CA THR A 32 2.32 20.53 9.64
C THR A 32 1.60 21.42 8.65
N PHE A 33 0.47 22.01 9.04
CA PHE A 33 -0.27 22.96 8.21
C PHE A 33 0.58 24.21 7.89
N GLY A 34 1.28 24.75 8.88
CA GLY A 34 2.21 25.87 8.72
C GLY A 34 3.36 25.54 7.76
N VAL A 35 3.94 24.34 7.83
CA VAL A 35 4.96 23.86 6.90
C VAL A 35 4.41 23.74 5.48
N VAL A 36 3.19 23.23 5.31
CA VAL A 36 2.53 23.16 3.99
C VAL A 36 2.35 24.55 3.39
N VAL A 37 1.80 25.48 4.17
CA VAL A 37 1.59 26.87 3.74
C VAL A 37 2.93 27.55 3.43
N TYR A 38 3.92 27.40 4.30
CA TYR A 38 5.27 27.92 4.08
C TYR A 38 5.88 27.37 2.79
N ARG A 39 5.88 26.05 2.59
CA ARG A 39 6.50 25.40 1.43
C ARG A 39 5.87 25.81 0.10
N LEU A 40 4.56 26.05 0.09
CA LEU A 40 3.82 26.45 -1.11
C LEU A 40 3.95 27.94 -1.45
N TYR A 41 3.92 28.83 -0.45
CA TYR A 41 3.75 30.26 -0.69
C TYR A 41 4.94 31.13 -0.27
N PHE A 42 5.68 30.72 0.77
CA PHE A 42 6.72 31.56 1.39
C PHE A 42 8.14 31.00 1.23
N HIS A 43 8.26 29.74 0.80
CA HIS A 43 9.55 29.10 0.55
C HIS A 43 10.33 29.87 -0.52
N PRO A 44 11.66 30.00 -0.42
CA PRO A 44 12.47 30.66 -1.45
C PRO A 44 12.29 30.07 -2.86
N LEU A 45 11.95 28.79 -2.93
CA LEU A 45 11.66 28.06 -4.17
C LEU A 45 10.17 28.08 -4.60
N ALA A 46 9.28 28.76 -3.87
CA ALA A 46 7.84 28.83 -4.17
C ALA A 46 7.55 29.47 -5.55
N LYS A 47 8.46 30.32 -6.03
CA LYS A 47 8.39 30.96 -7.35
C LYS A 47 8.62 30.00 -8.53
N PHE A 48 9.25 28.84 -8.31
CA PHE A 48 9.54 27.89 -9.37
C PHE A 48 8.35 26.97 -9.61
N PRO A 49 8.00 26.68 -10.87
CA PRO A 49 6.83 25.87 -11.19
C PRO A 49 7.07 24.39 -10.87
N GLY A 50 5.99 23.65 -10.58
CA GLY A 50 6.07 22.21 -10.32
C GLY A 50 4.80 21.67 -9.64
N PRO A 51 4.69 20.34 -9.46
CA PRO A 51 3.55 19.74 -8.77
C PRO A 51 3.50 20.18 -7.30
N LYS A 52 2.30 20.56 -6.81
CA LYS A 52 2.13 21.04 -5.43
C LYS A 52 2.55 20.01 -4.38
N LEU A 53 2.30 18.71 -4.62
CA LEU A 53 2.71 17.64 -3.70
C LEU A 53 4.23 17.56 -3.57
N ASN A 54 4.96 17.70 -4.68
CA ASN A 54 6.43 17.74 -4.70
C ASN A 54 6.98 18.99 -4.00
N ALA A 55 6.30 20.14 -4.13
CA ALA A 55 6.67 21.33 -3.38
C ALA A 55 6.48 21.16 -1.86
N ILE A 56 5.48 20.37 -1.44
CA ILE A 56 5.17 20.10 -0.03
C ILE A 56 6.07 19.01 0.56
N SER A 57 6.40 17.95 -0.18
CA SER A 57 7.03 16.74 0.36
C SER A 57 7.92 16.04 -0.68
N ASP A 58 9.00 15.40 -0.20
CA ASP A 58 9.86 14.51 -0.98
C ASP A 58 9.22 13.14 -1.30
N LEU A 59 8.07 12.81 -0.68
CA LEU A 59 7.41 11.52 -0.83
C LEU A 59 7.14 11.10 -2.30
N PRO A 60 6.66 11.97 -3.21
CA PRO A 60 6.50 11.60 -4.62
C PRO A 60 7.82 11.17 -5.26
N GLY A 61 8.89 11.94 -5.05
CA GLY A 61 10.23 11.63 -5.54
C GLY A 61 10.76 10.30 -4.99
N ILE A 62 10.56 10.05 -3.68
CA ILE A 62 10.90 8.77 -3.04
C ILE A 62 10.16 7.60 -3.70
N ILE A 63 8.85 7.73 -3.91
CA ILE A 63 8.04 6.68 -4.56
C ILE A 63 8.54 6.42 -5.99
N TRP A 64 8.87 7.46 -6.75
CA TRP A 64 9.38 7.31 -8.12
C TRP A 64 10.77 6.68 -8.16
N THR A 65 11.65 7.03 -7.22
CA THR A 65 12.97 6.37 -7.05
C THR A 65 12.80 4.89 -6.73
N LEU A 66 11.91 4.54 -5.79
CA LEU A 66 11.69 3.13 -5.40
C LEU A 66 11.03 2.30 -6.50
N LYS A 67 10.22 2.92 -7.38
CA LYS A 67 9.65 2.29 -8.57
C LYS A 67 10.63 2.20 -9.75
N GLY A 68 11.77 2.89 -9.68
CA GLY A 68 12.69 3.04 -10.81
C GLY A 68 12.07 3.82 -11.98
N ARG A 69 11.27 4.86 -11.70
CA ARG A 69 10.59 5.67 -12.73
C ARG A 69 10.87 7.17 -12.61
N LEU A 70 11.78 7.58 -11.71
CA LEU A 70 12.13 8.99 -11.49
C LEU A 70 12.43 9.79 -12.77
N PRO A 71 13.30 9.34 -13.70
CA PRO A 71 13.61 10.14 -14.89
C PRO A 71 12.41 10.30 -15.83
N MET A 72 11.58 9.26 -16.02
CA MET A 72 10.39 9.34 -16.88
C MET A 72 9.33 10.27 -16.29
N GLU A 73 9.09 10.19 -14.97
CA GLU A 73 8.15 11.11 -14.31
C GLU A 73 8.68 12.56 -14.33
N THR A 74 9.99 12.76 -14.21
CA THR A 74 10.61 14.09 -14.32
C THR A 74 10.45 14.68 -15.73
N ARG A 75 10.56 13.85 -16.79
CA ARG A 75 10.29 14.27 -18.20
C ARG A 75 8.86 14.78 -18.35
N LYS A 76 7.87 14.05 -17.84
CA LYS A 76 6.44 14.47 -17.87
C LYS A 76 6.21 15.80 -17.15
N ILE A 77 6.93 16.03 -16.04
CA ILE A 77 6.84 17.29 -15.30
C ILE A 77 7.49 18.43 -16.09
N HIS A 78 8.66 18.22 -16.71
CA HIS A 78 9.25 19.22 -17.59
C HIS A 78 8.35 19.57 -18.78
N ALA A 79 7.73 18.57 -19.41
CA ALA A 79 6.78 18.77 -20.50
C ALA A 79 5.58 19.65 -20.08
N LYS A 80 5.15 19.55 -18.82
CA LYS A 80 4.00 20.30 -18.29
C LYS A 80 4.36 21.69 -17.75
N TYR A 81 5.49 21.84 -17.06
CA TYR A 81 5.82 23.03 -16.27
C TYR A 81 6.97 23.86 -16.85
N GLY A 82 7.68 23.33 -17.85
CA GLY A 82 8.76 24.04 -18.56
C GLY A 82 10.17 23.57 -18.18
N PRO A 83 11.21 24.34 -18.56
CA PRO A 83 12.59 23.89 -18.53
C PRO A 83 13.22 23.84 -17.13
N VAL A 84 12.60 24.50 -16.15
CA VAL A 84 13.05 24.53 -14.75
C VAL A 84 11.88 24.21 -13.85
N ILE A 85 12.00 23.14 -13.09
CA ILE A 85 10.91 22.60 -12.27
C ILE A 85 11.37 22.37 -10.83
N ARG A 86 10.46 22.57 -9.89
CA ARG A 86 10.62 22.18 -8.49
C ARG A 86 10.20 20.73 -8.30
N LEU A 87 11.19 19.84 -8.22
CA LEU A 87 10.98 18.40 -8.15
C LEU A 87 10.76 17.89 -6.71
N SER A 88 11.21 18.66 -5.72
CA SER A 88 11.08 18.39 -4.28
C SER A 88 11.09 19.73 -3.51
N PRO A 89 10.81 19.76 -2.19
CA PRO A 89 10.76 21.01 -1.43
C PRO A 89 12.02 21.86 -1.58
N ASN A 90 13.19 21.22 -1.63
CA ASN A 90 14.51 21.86 -1.77
C ASN A 90 15.28 21.41 -3.04
N GLU A 91 14.58 20.96 -4.09
CA GLU A 91 15.23 20.44 -5.31
C GLU A 91 14.68 21.11 -6.57
N LEU A 92 15.59 21.57 -7.43
CA LEU A 92 15.28 22.05 -8.77
C LEU A 92 15.92 21.13 -9.83
N ALA A 93 15.12 20.75 -10.82
CA ALA A 93 15.59 20.05 -12.01
C ALA A 93 15.53 21.00 -13.22
N PHE A 94 16.58 20.94 -14.04
CA PHE A 94 16.78 21.75 -15.24
C PHE A 94 16.91 20.82 -16.45
N ASN A 95 16.65 21.32 -17.65
CA ASN A 95 16.89 20.60 -18.90
C ASN A 95 17.61 21.42 -20.00
N SER A 96 18.17 22.59 -19.66
CA SER A 96 18.83 23.51 -20.61
C SER A 96 20.34 23.27 -20.75
N VAL A 97 20.92 23.76 -21.86
CA VAL A 97 22.37 23.72 -22.11
C VAL A 97 23.14 24.56 -21.10
N THR A 98 22.65 25.75 -20.75
CA THR A 98 23.30 26.64 -19.80
C THR A 98 23.40 26.00 -18.42
N ALA A 99 22.33 25.32 -17.96
CA ALA A 99 22.34 24.62 -16.69
C ALA A 99 23.40 23.51 -16.63
N TRP A 100 23.65 22.79 -17.73
CA TRP A 100 24.75 21.83 -17.79
C TRP A 100 26.10 22.49 -17.49
N GLN A 101 26.37 23.64 -18.12
CA GLN A 101 27.61 24.38 -17.92
C GLN A 101 27.72 24.96 -16.51
N ASP A 102 26.64 25.58 -16.01
CA ASP A 102 26.64 26.23 -14.69
C ASP A 102 26.73 25.25 -13.52
N ILE A 103 26.10 24.07 -13.63
CA ILE A 103 26.06 23.07 -12.55
C ILE A 103 27.29 22.15 -12.57
N TYR A 104 27.74 21.73 -13.76
CA TYR A 104 28.76 20.67 -13.90
C TYR A 104 30.07 21.14 -14.52
N GLY A 105 30.06 22.21 -15.31
CA GLY A 105 31.23 22.71 -16.03
C GLY A 105 32.31 23.30 -15.11
N HIS A 106 33.46 23.65 -15.69
CA HIS A 106 34.50 24.41 -15.00
C HIS A 106 34.00 25.84 -14.76
N ARG A 107 34.05 26.32 -13.51
CA ARG A 107 33.45 27.59 -13.10
C ARG A 107 34.54 28.63 -12.79
N ASN A 108 34.95 29.41 -13.79
CA ASN A 108 36.00 30.41 -13.62
C ASN A 108 35.63 31.44 -12.53
N GLY A 109 36.45 31.54 -11.47
CA GLY A 109 36.23 32.47 -10.36
C GLY A 109 35.10 32.09 -9.39
N ARG A 110 34.46 30.92 -9.56
CA ARG A 110 33.43 30.37 -8.67
C ARG A 110 33.86 28.97 -8.20
N GLN A 111 33.47 28.57 -7.00
CA GLN A 111 33.77 27.21 -6.54
C GLN A 111 32.88 26.18 -7.26
N ASP A 112 33.44 24.99 -7.55
CA ASP A 112 32.66 23.87 -8.08
C ASP A 112 31.59 23.43 -7.07
N LEU A 113 30.44 23.01 -7.58
CA LEU A 113 29.38 22.49 -6.72
C LEU A 113 29.70 21.06 -6.27
N ASN A 114 29.56 20.81 -4.97
CA ASN A 114 29.73 19.47 -4.39
C ASN A 114 28.53 18.59 -4.72
N LYS A 115 28.75 17.27 -4.73
CA LYS A 115 27.65 16.31 -4.81
C LYS A 115 26.73 16.45 -3.60
N ASP A 116 25.43 16.42 -3.86
CA ASP A 116 24.45 16.46 -2.80
C ASP A 116 24.47 15.16 -1.97
N PRO A 117 24.33 15.19 -0.64
CA PRO A 117 24.25 13.98 0.17
C PRO A 117 23.12 13.02 -0.23
N ILE A 118 22.06 13.51 -0.88
CA ILE A 118 20.97 12.69 -1.44
C ILE A 118 21.41 11.93 -2.70
N HIS A 119 22.52 12.31 -3.34
CA HIS A 119 22.99 11.67 -4.55
C HIS A 119 23.28 10.17 -4.36
N VAL A 120 23.02 9.38 -5.39
CA VAL A 120 23.25 7.93 -5.37
C VAL A 120 24.74 7.61 -5.25
N GLY A 121 25.10 6.71 -4.33
CA GLY A 121 26.48 6.30 -4.03
C GLY A 121 26.75 6.26 -2.52
N ALA A 122 27.48 5.24 -2.04
CA ALA A 122 27.86 5.10 -0.64
C ALA A 122 28.62 6.36 -0.16
N VAL A 123 28.08 7.08 0.82
CA VAL A 123 28.73 8.31 1.33
C VAL A 123 30.01 8.02 2.11
N ASP A 124 30.20 6.79 2.57
CA ASP A 124 31.49 6.28 3.03
C ASP A 124 31.38 4.74 3.01
N PRO A 125 31.80 4.06 1.93
CA PRO A 125 31.79 2.60 1.90
C PRO A 125 32.70 2.00 2.98
N MET A 126 33.72 2.76 3.41
CA MET A 126 34.55 2.48 4.57
C MET A 126 34.71 3.77 5.39
N PRO A 127 34.79 3.70 6.73
CA PRO A 127 34.89 4.90 7.57
C PRO A 127 36.06 5.79 7.17
N GLY A 128 35.78 7.04 6.80
CA GLY A 128 36.80 8.03 6.45
C GLY A 128 37.43 7.88 5.06
N VAL A 129 36.87 7.03 4.19
CA VAL A 129 37.40 6.77 2.84
C VAL A 129 36.30 6.92 1.80
N SER A 130 36.48 7.89 0.91
CA SER A 130 35.53 8.19 -0.17
C SER A 130 36.02 7.66 -1.53
N THR A 131 35.08 7.24 -2.37
CA THR A 131 35.34 6.96 -3.79
C THR A 131 35.53 8.27 -4.56
N ILE A 132 36.19 8.22 -5.72
CA ILE A 132 36.31 9.38 -6.62
C ILE A 132 34.94 9.97 -6.98
N SER A 133 33.87 9.16 -6.96
CA SER A 133 32.51 9.65 -7.21
C SER A 133 32.01 10.59 -6.12
N MET A 134 32.29 10.30 -4.84
CA MET A 134 31.72 11.01 -3.68
C MET A 134 32.71 11.91 -2.93
N ALA A 135 34.00 11.86 -3.29
CA ALA A 135 35.04 12.68 -2.68
C ALA A 135 34.72 14.19 -2.74
N ASP A 136 35.11 14.94 -1.71
CA ASP A 136 35.07 16.40 -1.70
C ASP A 136 36.01 17.00 -2.77
N HIS A 137 36.01 18.32 -2.94
CA HIS A 137 36.81 18.97 -3.99
C HIS A 137 38.32 18.64 -3.93
N ALA A 138 38.92 18.66 -2.73
CA ALA A 138 40.36 18.43 -2.58
C ALA A 138 40.74 16.96 -2.81
N ASN A 139 40.01 16.05 -2.17
CA ASN A 139 40.21 14.61 -2.32
C ASN A 139 39.90 14.15 -3.75
N HIS A 140 38.85 14.69 -4.37
CA HIS A 140 38.50 14.39 -5.75
C HIS A 140 39.62 14.81 -6.71
N ALA A 141 40.15 16.03 -6.60
CA ALA A 141 41.19 16.52 -7.50
C ALA A 141 42.46 15.64 -7.43
N ARG A 142 42.85 15.22 -6.21
CA ARG A 142 43.97 14.30 -5.96
C ARG A 142 43.71 12.91 -6.55
N GLN A 143 42.61 12.27 -6.16
CA GLN A 143 42.25 10.94 -6.68
C GLN A 143 42.10 10.96 -8.21
N ARG A 144 41.47 11.99 -8.79
CA ARG A 144 41.28 12.12 -10.25
C ARG A 144 42.60 12.14 -10.99
N LYS A 145 43.59 12.91 -10.52
CA LYS A 145 44.92 12.97 -11.15
C LYS A 145 45.57 11.59 -11.16
N ALA A 146 45.61 10.93 -10.01
CA ALA A 146 46.23 9.60 -9.87
C ALA A 146 45.54 8.53 -10.74
N LEU A 147 44.21 8.46 -10.69
CA LEU A 147 43.45 7.43 -11.40
C LEU A 147 43.39 7.65 -12.92
N SER A 148 43.43 8.91 -13.39
CA SER A 148 43.23 9.23 -14.82
C SER A 148 44.30 8.69 -15.77
N HIS A 149 45.50 8.38 -15.28
CA HIS A 149 46.58 7.83 -16.11
C HIS A 149 46.21 6.49 -16.76
N GLY A 150 45.50 5.62 -16.02
CA GLY A 150 45.03 4.33 -16.53
C GLY A 150 43.91 4.42 -17.57
N PHE A 151 43.27 5.58 -17.70
CA PHE A 151 42.20 5.86 -18.65
C PHE A 151 42.63 6.83 -19.76
N SER A 152 43.92 7.18 -19.83
CA SER A 152 44.44 8.08 -20.87
C SER A 152 44.42 7.39 -22.23
N LYS A 153 44.31 8.15 -23.33
CA LYS A 153 44.38 7.60 -24.70
C LYS A 153 45.62 6.72 -24.93
N LYS A 154 46.77 7.13 -24.38
CA LYS A 154 48.01 6.33 -24.45
C LYS A 154 47.85 4.98 -23.73
N ALA A 155 47.29 4.96 -22.53
CA ALA A 155 47.05 3.73 -21.78
C ALA A 155 46.08 2.81 -22.53
N LEU A 156 45.01 3.36 -23.10
CA LEU A 156 44.03 2.58 -23.88
C LEU A 156 44.65 1.93 -25.12
N TRP A 157 45.60 2.59 -25.79
CA TRP A 157 46.38 1.96 -26.87
C TRP A 157 47.28 0.85 -26.37
N GLU A 158 47.95 1.03 -25.22
CA GLU A 158 48.76 -0.01 -24.59
C GLU A 158 47.90 -1.18 -24.03
N GLN A 159 46.59 -1.00 -23.91
CA GLN A 159 45.60 -1.97 -23.44
C GLN A 159 44.80 -2.63 -24.58
N GLU A 160 45.03 -2.25 -25.84
CA GLU A 160 44.23 -2.68 -26.98
C GLU A 160 44.15 -4.20 -27.10
N ASP A 161 45.30 -4.88 -26.96
CA ASP A 161 45.40 -6.34 -27.06
C ASP A 161 44.48 -7.05 -26.05
N ILE A 162 44.35 -6.50 -24.84
CA ILE A 162 43.48 -7.04 -23.79
C ILE A 162 42.02 -6.94 -24.24
N ILE A 163 41.61 -5.78 -24.76
CA ILE A 163 40.23 -5.54 -25.20
C ILE A 163 39.89 -6.42 -26.40
N GLN A 164 40.80 -6.50 -27.38
CA GLN A 164 40.63 -7.33 -28.58
C GLN A 164 40.46 -8.82 -28.23
N GLU A 165 41.20 -9.36 -27.25
CA GLU A 165 41.05 -10.75 -26.81
C GLU A 165 39.61 -11.09 -26.40
N PHE A 166 38.95 -10.21 -25.64
CA PHE A 166 37.56 -10.46 -25.21
C PHE A 166 36.55 -10.25 -26.34
N VAL A 167 36.81 -9.31 -27.26
CA VAL A 167 35.98 -9.14 -28.45
C VAL A 167 36.12 -10.35 -29.39
N ASP A 168 37.31 -10.94 -29.52
CA ASP A 168 37.53 -12.20 -30.25
C ASP A 168 36.70 -13.34 -29.67
N LYS A 169 36.72 -13.49 -28.33
CA LYS A 169 35.89 -14.49 -27.63
C LYS A 169 34.40 -14.27 -27.88
N LEU A 170 33.94 -13.03 -27.88
CA LEU A 170 32.54 -12.70 -28.20
C LEU A 170 32.19 -13.06 -29.65
N MET A 171 33.01 -12.67 -30.63
CA MET A 171 32.77 -12.98 -32.05
C MET A 171 32.76 -14.49 -32.29
N LYS A 172 33.66 -15.23 -31.64
CA LYS A 172 33.67 -16.70 -31.68
C LYS A 172 32.33 -17.29 -31.22
N ARG A 173 31.77 -16.80 -30.12
CA ARG A 173 30.46 -17.24 -29.63
C ARG A 173 29.34 -16.94 -30.61
N PHE A 174 29.37 -15.76 -31.24
CA PHE A 174 28.37 -15.40 -32.25
C PHE A 174 28.49 -16.26 -33.51
N HIS A 175 29.69 -16.66 -33.92
CA HIS A 175 29.87 -17.65 -34.98
C HIS A 175 29.26 -19.00 -34.61
N GLU A 176 29.48 -19.49 -33.38
CA GLU A 176 28.88 -20.74 -32.90
C GLU A 176 27.34 -20.68 -32.93
N PHE A 177 26.73 -19.56 -32.51
CA PHE A 177 25.27 -19.39 -32.60
C PHE A 177 24.78 -19.34 -34.05
N THR A 178 25.51 -18.66 -34.92
CA THR A 178 25.17 -18.54 -36.33
C THR A 178 25.21 -19.90 -37.04
N GLU A 179 26.22 -20.74 -36.74
CA GLU A 179 26.34 -22.09 -37.30
C GLU A 179 25.19 -23.00 -36.87
N LYS A 180 24.72 -22.84 -35.63
CA LYS A 180 23.61 -23.61 -35.07
C LYS A 180 22.23 -22.99 -35.33
N LYS A 181 22.17 -21.77 -35.88
CA LYS A 181 20.95 -20.96 -36.03
C LYS A 181 20.20 -20.77 -34.71
N GLU A 182 20.95 -20.56 -33.63
CA GLU A 182 20.38 -20.38 -32.28
C GLU A 182 19.95 -18.93 -32.05
N VAL A 183 18.79 -18.76 -31.40
CA VAL A 183 18.37 -17.48 -30.83
C VAL A 183 19.14 -17.26 -29.54
N PHE A 184 19.66 -16.06 -29.31
CA PHE A 184 20.35 -15.72 -28.06
C PHE A 184 20.03 -14.30 -27.59
N ASP A 185 20.05 -14.10 -26.27
CA ASP A 185 19.88 -12.79 -25.64
C ASP A 185 21.18 -11.99 -25.73
N ILE A 186 21.22 -10.98 -26.62
CA ILE A 186 22.43 -10.18 -26.83
C ILE A 186 22.76 -9.28 -25.62
N VAL A 187 21.77 -8.93 -24.78
CA VAL A 187 21.99 -8.14 -23.57
C VAL A 187 22.90 -8.89 -22.60
N LYS A 188 22.68 -10.20 -22.45
CA LYS A 188 23.51 -11.09 -21.64
C LYS A 188 24.95 -11.10 -22.14
N TRP A 189 25.16 -11.22 -23.45
CA TRP A 189 26.50 -11.26 -24.05
C TRP A 189 27.25 -9.93 -23.98
N TYR A 190 26.55 -8.81 -24.12
CA TYR A 190 27.17 -7.50 -23.88
C TYR A 190 27.58 -7.31 -22.41
N ASN A 191 26.79 -7.81 -21.46
CA ASN A 191 27.20 -7.81 -20.05
C ASN A 191 28.44 -8.67 -19.83
N PHE A 192 28.58 -9.80 -20.52
CA PHE A 192 29.75 -10.67 -20.38
C PHE A 192 31.02 -10.02 -20.89
N VAL A 193 31.00 -9.44 -22.09
CA VAL A 193 32.21 -8.82 -22.67
C VAL A 193 32.67 -7.63 -21.84
N THR A 194 31.77 -6.73 -21.45
CA THR A 194 32.16 -5.54 -20.68
C THR A 194 32.60 -5.91 -19.27
N PHE A 195 31.96 -6.91 -18.64
CA PHE A 195 32.34 -7.38 -17.30
C PHE A 195 33.70 -8.09 -17.29
N ASP A 196 34.00 -8.93 -18.28
CA ASP A 196 35.29 -9.59 -18.38
C ASP A 196 36.40 -8.58 -18.73
N VAL A 197 36.16 -7.63 -19.63
CA VAL A 197 37.11 -6.55 -19.98
C VAL A 197 37.42 -5.68 -18.77
N ILE A 198 36.41 -5.13 -18.10
CA ILE A 198 36.64 -4.25 -16.95
C ILE A 198 37.20 -5.01 -15.75
N GLY A 199 36.86 -6.29 -15.61
CA GLY A 199 37.44 -7.20 -14.63
C GLY A 199 38.94 -7.36 -14.82
N ASP A 200 39.34 -7.69 -16.04
CA ASP A 200 40.74 -7.87 -16.38
C ASP A 200 41.53 -6.56 -16.26
N LEU A 201 41.00 -5.45 -16.79
CA LEU A 201 41.64 -4.14 -16.66
C LEU A 201 41.72 -3.64 -15.21
N SER A 202 40.75 -3.96 -14.35
CA SER A 202 40.74 -3.48 -12.96
C SER A 202 41.52 -4.36 -11.99
N PHE A 203 41.60 -5.67 -12.24
CA PHE A 203 42.14 -6.64 -11.28
C PHE A 203 43.26 -7.52 -11.85
N GLY A 204 43.59 -7.40 -13.14
CA GLY A 204 44.58 -8.24 -13.82
C GLY A 204 44.13 -9.68 -14.07
N GLU A 205 42.85 -9.99 -13.82
CA GLU A 205 42.23 -11.30 -14.09
C GLU A 205 40.79 -11.11 -14.59
N SER A 206 40.41 -11.89 -15.61
CA SER A 206 39.00 -11.97 -16.07
C SER A 206 38.19 -12.96 -15.25
N PHE A 207 36.86 -12.92 -15.39
CA PHE A 207 35.96 -13.81 -14.67
C PHE A 207 35.39 -14.93 -15.53
N GLY A 208 35.77 -15.01 -16.81
CA GLY A 208 35.45 -16.09 -17.74
C GLY A 208 33.96 -16.22 -18.05
N CYS A 209 33.19 -15.13 -18.06
CA CYS A 209 31.77 -15.15 -18.40
C CYS A 209 31.57 -15.50 -19.87
N LEU A 210 32.40 -14.96 -20.77
CA LEU A 210 32.38 -15.29 -22.20
C LEU A 210 32.73 -16.76 -22.48
N ASP A 211 33.67 -17.32 -21.71
CA ASP A 211 34.12 -18.70 -21.84
C ASP A 211 33.10 -19.70 -21.30
N ARG A 212 32.34 -19.36 -20.26
CA ARG A 212 31.29 -20.26 -19.71
C ARG A 212 29.91 -20.06 -20.34
N GLY A 213 29.60 -18.87 -20.86
CA GLY A 213 28.26 -18.51 -21.31
C GLY A 213 27.24 -18.31 -20.19
N ASP A 214 27.71 -18.11 -18.95
CA ASP A 214 26.87 -17.96 -17.77
C ASP A 214 27.36 -16.83 -16.84
N PHE A 215 26.42 -16.22 -16.12
CA PHE A 215 26.69 -15.11 -15.22
C PHE A 215 27.61 -15.54 -14.07
N HIS A 216 28.74 -14.85 -13.91
CA HIS A 216 29.48 -14.92 -12.67
C HIS A 216 28.63 -14.32 -11.54
N PHE A 217 28.65 -14.91 -10.34
CA PHE A 217 27.84 -14.46 -9.20
C PHE A 217 28.06 -12.97 -8.86
N TRP A 218 29.21 -12.41 -9.21
CA TRP A 218 29.52 -11.00 -8.95
C TRP A 218 28.68 -10.04 -9.80
N ILE A 219 28.24 -10.43 -11.00
CA ILE A 219 27.37 -9.60 -11.84
C ILE A 219 26.01 -9.38 -11.15
N THR A 220 25.45 -10.42 -10.51
CA THR A 220 24.18 -10.27 -9.78
C THR A 220 24.32 -9.36 -8.57
N LEU A 221 25.47 -9.41 -7.87
CA LEU A 221 25.79 -8.46 -6.79
C LEU A 221 25.82 -7.01 -7.27
N ILE A 222 26.27 -6.74 -8.51
CA ILE A 222 26.32 -5.39 -9.09
C ILE A 222 24.90 -4.84 -9.28
N PHE A 223 23.98 -5.62 -9.86
CA PHE A 223 22.59 -5.19 -10.03
C PHE A 223 21.89 -4.92 -8.70
N ASP A 224 22.11 -5.78 -7.71
CA ASP A 224 21.55 -5.59 -6.37
C ASP A 224 22.17 -4.37 -5.66
N ALA A 225 23.46 -4.10 -5.85
CA ALA A 225 24.13 -2.93 -5.30
C ALA A 225 23.57 -1.61 -5.88
N VAL A 226 23.30 -1.57 -7.19
CA VAL A 226 22.65 -0.43 -7.86
C VAL A 226 21.28 -0.15 -7.25
N LYS A 227 20.46 -1.19 -7.09
CA LYS A 227 19.13 -1.07 -6.49
C LYS A 227 19.19 -0.66 -5.02
N ALA A 228 20.10 -1.23 -4.25
CA ALA A 228 20.34 -0.85 -2.86
C ALA A 228 20.76 0.62 -2.73
N GLY A 229 21.55 1.13 -3.67
CA GLY A 229 21.93 2.55 -3.75
C GLY A 229 20.74 3.49 -3.93
N ALA A 230 19.76 3.11 -4.75
CA ALA A 230 18.53 3.89 -4.92
C ALA A 230 17.63 3.87 -3.68
N ILE A 231 17.53 2.73 -2.98
CA ILE A 231 16.80 2.64 -1.71
C ILE A 231 17.46 3.52 -0.65
N GLU A 232 18.79 3.50 -0.55
CA GLU A 232 19.53 4.37 0.35
C GLU A 232 19.34 5.85 0.01
N GLN A 233 19.35 6.22 -1.27
CA GLN A 233 18.98 7.58 -1.69
C GLN A 233 17.57 7.94 -1.18
N ALA A 234 16.59 7.04 -1.28
CA ALA A 234 15.25 7.25 -0.77
C ALA A 234 15.21 7.52 0.75
N THR A 235 16.06 6.86 1.55
CA THR A 235 16.15 7.15 3.00
C THR A 235 16.72 8.54 3.27
N ARG A 236 17.71 8.98 2.48
CA ARG A 236 18.32 10.32 2.59
C ARG A 236 17.40 11.45 2.10
N ARG A 237 16.47 11.15 1.18
CA ARG A 237 15.39 12.07 0.81
C ARG A 237 14.38 12.25 1.94
N PHE A 238 14.16 11.21 2.74
CA PHE A 238 13.20 11.25 3.85
C PHE A 238 13.77 11.92 5.10
N ALA A 239 15.03 11.64 5.42
CA ALA A 239 15.71 12.14 6.60
C ALA A 239 17.13 12.60 6.26
N THR A 240 17.62 13.63 6.97
CA THR A 240 18.99 14.15 6.80
C THR A 240 20.02 13.02 6.87
N ALA A 241 20.94 12.99 5.91
CA ALA A 241 22.01 11.99 5.85
C ALA A 241 22.81 11.99 7.17
N GLY A 242 23.06 10.80 7.73
CA GLY A 242 23.75 10.61 9.01
C GLY A 242 22.89 10.84 10.25
N SER A 243 21.63 11.29 10.13
CA SER A 243 20.74 11.45 11.28
C SER A 243 20.33 10.10 11.88
N THR A 244 19.99 10.09 13.18
CA THR A 244 19.49 8.88 13.87
C THR A 244 18.28 8.27 13.17
N THR A 245 17.39 9.11 12.63
CA THR A 245 16.23 8.68 11.85
C THR A 245 16.63 7.99 10.55
N GLN A 246 17.58 8.57 9.80
CA GLN A 246 18.07 7.95 8.57
C GLN A 246 18.78 6.62 8.87
N MET A 247 19.56 6.55 9.94
CA MET A 247 20.20 5.30 10.41
C MET A 247 19.17 4.23 10.81
N PHE A 248 18.07 4.62 11.46
CA PHE A 248 16.96 3.71 11.73
C PHE A 248 16.31 3.19 10.44
N MET A 249 16.05 4.06 9.46
CA MET A 249 15.48 3.66 8.18
C MET A 249 16.41 2.73 7.38
N MET A 250 17.74 2.92 7.48
CA MET A 250 18.72 2.03 6.87
C MET A 250 18.62 0.58 7.41
N ASN A 251 18.15 0.39 8.66
CA ASN A 251 17.90 -0.93 9.22
C ASN A 251 16.61 -1.60 8.70
N LEU A 252 15.72 -0.85 8.05
CA LEU A 252 14.53 -1.39 7.39
C LEU A 252 14.82 -1.95 5.99
N ILE A 253 16.01 -1.67 5.44
CA ILE A 253 16.45 -2.27 4.17
C ILE A 253 16.60 -3.79 4.37
N PRO A 254 16.04 -4.62 3.47
CA PRO A 254 16.11 -6.07 3.61
C PRO A 254 17.54 -6.56 3.86
N ASN A 255 17.69 -7.45 4.87
CA ASN A 255 18.99 -7.96 5.29
C ASN A 255 19.79 -8.55 4.13
N GLU A 256 19.12 -9.21 3.18
CA GLU A 256 19.74 -9.79 2.00
C GLU A 256 20.45 -8.72 1.15
N LEU A 257 19.79 -7.61 0.80
CA LEU A 257 20.42 -6.53 0.02
C LEU A 257 21.60 -5.88 0.76
N ARG A 258 21.50 -5.72 2.09
CA ARG A 258 22.60 -5.18 2.90
C ARG A 258 23.82 -6.13 2.88
N LYS A 259 23.57 -7.44 2.98
CA LYS A 259 24.60 -8.48 2.91
C LYS A 259 25.28 -8.51 1.54
N ARG A 260 24.50 -8.49 0.44
CA ARG A 260 25.01 -8.49 -0.94
C ARG A 260 25.94 -7.32 -1.22
N ARG A 261 25.62 -6.14 -0.69
CA ARG A 261 26.51 -4.97 -0.78
C ARG A 261 27.82 -5.13 -0.02
N ALA A 262 27.78 -5.72 1.17
CA ALA A 262 29.00 -6.03 1.93
C ALA A 262 29.85 -7.09 1.21
N GLU A 263 29.22 -8.11 0.62
CA GLU A 263 29.88 -9.13 -0.21
C GLU A 263 30.58 -8.51 -1.43
N HIS A 264 29.94 -7.55 -2.12
CA HIS A 264 30.54 -6.83 -3.25
C HIS A 264 31.85 -6.11 -2.85
N LEU A 265 31.86 -5.40 -1.72
CA LEU A 265 33.07 -4.71 -1.23
C LEU A 265 34.14 -5.71 -0.76
N ALA A 266 33.73 -6.78 -0.06
CA ALA A 266 34.64 -7.81 0.42
C ALA A 266 35.35 -8.52 -0.75
N TYR A 267 34.62 -8.85 -1.82
CA TYR A 267 35.20 -9.49 -2.99
C TYR A 267 36.10 -8.54 -3.79
N SER A 268 35.71 -7.26 -3.91
CA SER A 268 36.58 -6.22 -4.49
C SER A 268 37.90 -6.12 -3.73
N ARG A 269 37.83 -6.14 -2.39
CA ARG A 269 39.02 -6.13 -1.52
C ARG A 269 39.89 -7.34 -1.78
N GLU A 270 39.33 -8.55 -1.79
CA GLU A 270 40.08 -9.78 -2.05
C GLU A 270 40.88 -9.68 -3.37
N LYS A 271 40.23 -9.22 -4.45
CA LYS A 271 40.84 -9.11 -5.78
C LYS A 271 41.95 -8.06 -5.84
N VAL A 272 41.73 -6.87 -5.28
CA VAL A 272 42.78 -5.84 -5.18
C VAL A 272 43.96 -6.35 -4.36
N MET A 273 43.70 -6.99 -3.21
CA MET A 273 44.76 -7.54 -2.36
C MET A 273 45.61 -8.57 -3.10
N ARG A 274 44.98 -9.46 -3.88
CA ARG A 274 45.70 -10.43 -4.71
C ARG A 274 46.55 -9.73 -5.78
N ARG A 275 46.01 -8.74 -6.48
CA ARG A 275 46.77 -7.97 -7.49
C ARG A 275 47.95 -7.21 -6.88
N LEU A 276 47.82 -6.72 -5.64
CA LEU A 276 48.89 -6.05 -4.89
C LEU A 276 50.02 -7.00 -4.46
N GLN A 277 49.74 -8.29 -4.24
CA GLN A 277 50.79 -9.29 -3.95
C GLN A 277 51.76 -9.46 -5.13
N ASP A 278 51.29 -9.22 -6.35
CA ASP A 278 52.08 -9.20 -7.58
C ASP A 278 52.31 -7.75 -8.08
N SER A 279 52.74 -6.86 -7.18
CA SER A 279 52.98 -5.44 -7.48
C SER A 279 54.06 -5.17 -8.53
N LYS A 280 54.89 -6.18 -8.87
CA LYS A 280 55.92 -6.08 -9.93
C LYS A 280 55.42 -6.45 -11.31
N ASN A 281 54.17 -6.90 -11.45
CA ASN A 281 53.59 -7.27 -12.73
C ASN A 281 53.51 -6.04 -13.67
N GLU A 282 54.16 -6.14 -14.82
CA GLU A 282 54.23 -5.06 -15.81
C GLU A 282 53.06 -5.05 -16.82
N ARG A 283 52.05 -5.92 -16.65
CA ARG A 283 50.80 -5.89 -17.42
C ARG A 283 50.17 -4.51 -17.31
N LYS A 284 49.85 -3.89 -18.45
CA LYS A 284 49.36 -2.51 -18.57
C LYS A 284 47.89 -2.32 -18.18
N ASP A 285 47.45 -3.00 -17.13
CA ASP A 285 46.11 -2.85 -16.56
C ASP A 285 45.96 -1.52 -15.78
N PHE A 286 44.77 -1.18 -15.27
CA PHE A 286 44.58 0.05 -14.48
C PHE A 286 45.41 0.06 -13.22
N MET A 287 45.57 -1.09 -12.56
CA MET A 287 46.34 -1.21 -11.33
C MET A 287 47.81 -0.87 -11.56
N TYR A 288 48.39 -1.24 -12.70
CA TYR A 288 49.74 -0.84 -13.08
C TYR A 288 49.92 0.69 -13.07
N TYR A 289 49.00 1.44 -13.69
CA TYR A 289 49.10 2.90 -13.72
C TYR A 289 48.79 3.52 -12.35
N ILE A 290 47.76 3.01 -11.66
CA ILE A 290 47.34 3.51 -10.34
C ILE A 290 48.46 3.32 -9.30
N LEU A 291 49.10 2.15 -9.26
CA LEU A 291 50.19 1.87 -8.32
C LEU A 291 51.43 2.72 -8.60
N LYS A 292 51.77 2.94 -9.87
CA LYS A 292 52.88 3.83 -10.25
C LYS A 292 52.66 5.29 -9.83
N GLN A 293 51.41 5.74 -9.80
CA GLN A 293 51.06 7.10 -9.41
C GLN A 293 50.70 7.21 -7.92
N GLY A 294 50.40 6.10 -7.26
CA GLY A 294 49.93 6.05 -5.87
C GLY A 294 50.90 6.72 -4.90
N GLU A 295 52.20 6.51 -5.08
CA GLU A 295 53.27 7.15 -4.26
C GLU A 295 53.36 8.66 -4.49
N HIS A 296 53.00 9.16 -5.67
CA HIS A 296 53.09 10.60 -5.98
C HIS A 296 51.89 11.40 -5.46
N TYR A 297 50.74 10.75 -5.27
CA TYR A 297 49.48 11.38 -4.87
C TYR A 297 48.94 10.91 -3.51
N ASP A 298 49.73 10.16 -2.74
CA ASP A 298 49.39 9.61 -1.43
C ASP A 298 48.06 8.82 -1.43
N LEU A 299 47.80 8.02 -2.48
CA LEU A 299 46.59 7.19 -2.52
C LEU A 299 46.68 6.08 -1.48
N SER A 300 45.72 6.04 -0.56
CA SER A 300 45.67 4.98 0.43
C SER A 300 45.24 3.66 -0.21
N GLN A 301 45.63 2.54 0.40
CA GLN A 301 45.21 1.22 -0.04
C GLN A 301 43.68 1.05 -0.02
N ASP A 302 43.01 1.61 0.99
CA ASP A 302 41.54 1.58 1.07
C ASP A 302 40.91 2.44 -0.04
N GLU A 303 41.52 3.58 -0.41
CA GLU A 303 41.08 4.38 -1.56
C GLU A 303 41.19 3.59 -2.87
N VAL A 304 42.25 2.80 -3.05
CA VAL A 304 42.40 1.91 -4.20
C VAL A 304 41.30 0.84 -4.20
N ILE A 305 41.02 0.21 -3.06
CA ILE A 305 39.98 -0.82 -2.92
C ILE A 305 38.59 -0.28 -3.28
N VAL A 306 38.19 0.87 -2.72
CA VAL A 306 36.84 1.43 -2.95
C VAL A 306 36.67 1.93 -4.38
N ASN A 307 37.75 2.44 -5.01
CA ASN A 307 37.71 2.87 -6.41
C ASN A 307 37.69 1.67 -7.37
N ALA A 308 38.41 0.58 -7.08
CA ALA A 308 38.31 -0.65 -7.87
C ALA A 308 36.90 -1.28 -7.81
N ALA A 309 36.26 -1.26 -6.63
CA ALA A 309 34.86 -1.64 -6.47
C ALA A 309 33.91 -0.76 -7.32
N LEU A 310 34.22 0.54 -7.43
CA LEU A 310 33.49 1.45 -8.31
C LEU A 310 33.72 1.14 -9.80
N PHE A 311 34.95 0.81 -10.21
CA PHE A 311 35.28 0.54 -11.62
C PHE A 311 34.50 -0.65 -12.17
N ILE A 312 34.45 -1.77 -11.44
CA ILE A 312 33.72 -2.95 -11.90
C ILE A 312 32.21 -2.69 -12.06
N VAL A 313 31.60 -1.90 -11.15
CA VAL A 313 30.18 -1.51 -11.26
C VAL A 313 29.97 -0.55 -12.44
N ALA A 314 30.81 0.47 -12.56
CA ALA A 314 30.63 1.53 -13.55
C ALA A 314 30.96 1.08 -14.98
N GLY A 315 32.02 0.30 -15.18
CA GLY A 315 32.50 -0.08 -16.50
C GLY A 315 31.79 -1.28 -17.13
N SER A 316 31.13 -2.13 -16.34
CA SER A 316 30.40 -3.29 -16.87
C SER A 316 29.04 -2.90 -17.44
N GLU A 317 28.10 -2.52 -16.56
CA GLU A 317 26.68 -2.36 -16.93
C GLU A 317 26.41 -1.14 -17.83
N THR A 318 27.20 -0.07 -17.76
CA THR A 318 26.93 1.15 -18.54
C THR A 318 27.21 0.98 -20.03
N THR A 319 28.40 0.47 -20.39
CA THR A 319 28.77 0.18 -21.78
C THR A 319 27.85 -0.91 -22.36
N ALA A 320 27.56 -1.96 -21.59
CA ALA A 320 26.64 -3.03 -22.01
C ALA A 320 25.22 -2.52 -22.29
N SER A 321 24.72 -1.62 -21.44
CA SER A 321 23.43 -0.95 -21.66
C SER A 321 23.39 -0.18 -22.98
N THR A 322 24.46 0.57 -23.28
CA THR A 322 24.52 1.37 -24.50
C THR A 322 24.57 0.48 -25.73
N LEU A 323 25.41 -0.55 -25.72
CA LEU A 323 25.50 -1.53 -26.80
C LEU A 323 24.16 -2.21 -27.07
N ALA A 324 23.46 -2.64 -26.01
CA ALA A 324 22.16 -3.27 -26.14
C ALA A 324 21.12 -2.32 -26.77
N ALA A 325 21.05 -1.07 -26.29
CA ALA A 325 20.12 -0.09 -26.80
C ALA A 325 20.44 0.34 -28.24
N LEU A 326 21.73 0.47 -28.58
CA LEU A 326 22.20 0.71 -29.94
C LEU A 326 21.75 -0.40 -30.87
N THR A 327 21.96 -1.67 -30.49
CA THR A 327 21.53 -2.80 -31.30
C THR A 327 20.02 -2.84 -31.47
N ASN A 328 19.25 -2.64 -30.38
CA ASN A 328 17.79 -2.53 -30.48
C ASN A 328 17.35 -1.45 -31.49
N ASN A 329 17.92 -0.25 -31.39
CA ASN A 329 17.58 0.84 -32.30
C ASN A 329 18.02 0.55 -33.74
N LEU A 330 19.19 -0.04 -33.97
CA LEU A 330 19.61 -0.44 -35.32
C LEU A 330 18.63 -1.45 -35.93
N LEU A 331 18.16 -2.43 -35.14
CA LEU A 331 17.19 -3.42 -35.63
C LEU A 331 15.79 -2.83 -35.88
N ARG A 332 15.40 -1.79 -35.14
CA ARG A 332 14.14 -1.04 -35.36
C ARG A 332 14.20 -0.11 -36.57
N TYR A 333 15.39 0.32 -36.99
CA TYR A 333 15.60 1.27 -38.09
C TYR A 333 16.47 0.66 -39.21
N PRO A 334 15.89 -0.22 -40.08
CA PRO A 334 16.64 -0.97 -41.09
C PRO A 334 17.49 -0.10 -42.04
N ASP A 335 17.02 1.10 -42.39
CA ASP A 335 17.74 2.02 -43.27
C ASP A 335 19.04 2.53 -42.63
N VAL A 336 18.98 2.83 -41.32
CA VAL A 336 20.14 3.25 -40.54
C VAL A 336 21.11 2.08 -40.40
N TYR A 337 20.60 0.88 -40.11
CA TYR A 337 21.41 -0.34 -40.04
C TYR A 337 22.09 -0.64 -41.37
N ALA A 338 21.41 -0.49 -42.49
CA ALA A 338 21.96 -0.70 -43.82
C ALA A 338 23.10 0.29 -44.14
N LYS A 339 22.96 1.57 -43.78
CA LYS A 339 24.02 2.58 -43.96
C LYS A 339 25.24 2.30 -43.10
N LEU A 340 25.05 1.98 -41.82
CA LEU A 340 26.15 1.64 -40.91
C LEU A 340 26.88 0.38 -41.37
N LYS A 341 26.11 -0.64 -41.76
CA LYS A 341 26.65 -1.88 -42.33
C LYS A 341 27.48 -1.62 -43.58
N LYS A 342 27.01 -0.75 -44.47
CA LYS A 342 27.75 -0.36 -45.67
C LYS A 342 29.07 0.32 -45.31
N GLU A 343 29.06 1.33 -44.44
CA GLU A 343 30.29 2.03 -44.01
C GLU A 343 31.34 1.04 -43.47
N ILE A 344 30.93 0.15 -42.56
CA ILE A 344 31.84 -0.81 -41.93
C ILE A 344 32.38 -1.82 -42.97
N ARG A 345 31.51 -2.44 -43.76
CA ARG A 345 31.92 -3.49 -44.72
C ARG A 345 32.70 -2.95 -45.91
N ASP A 346 32.45 -1.71 -46.35
CA ASP A 346 33.20 -1.07 -47.43
C ASP A 346 34.59 -0.59 -46.96
N THR A 347 34.78 -0.35 -45.65
CA THR A 347 36.05 0.17 -45.11
C THR A 347 37.09 -0.92 -44.88
N PHE A 348 36.68 -2.11 -44.40
CA PHE A 348 37.61 -3.14 -43.96
C PHE A 348 37.64 -4.35 -44.90
N ALA A 349 38.83 -4.67 -45.43
CA ALA A 349 39.05 -5.85 -46.26
C ALA A 349 39.10 -7.15 -45.43
N SER A 350 39.62 -7.09 -44.20
CA SER A 350 39.64 -8.23 -43.28
C SER A 350 39.23 -7.82 -41.87
N GLU A 351 38.74 -8.78 -41.09
CA GLU A 351 38.36 -8.55 -39.68
C GLU A 351 39.54 -8.03 -38.84
N LYS A 352 40.76 -8.48 -39.14
CA LYS A 352 41.98 -8.08 -38.41
C LYS A 352 42.34 -6.62 -38.62
N ASP A 353 41.82 -5.98 -39.66
CA ASP A 353 42.04 -4.56 -39.93
C ASP A 353 41.16 -3.67 -39.01
N ILE A 354 40.20 -4.26 -38.28
CA ILE A 354 39.30 -3.55 -37.37
C ILE A 354 40.01 -3.27 -36.04
N THR A 355 40.91 -2.29 -36.05
CA THR A 355 41.72 -1.83 -34.91
C THR A 355 41.15 -0.56 -34.28
N LEU A 356 41.56 -0.24 -33.04
CA LEU A 356 41.12 0.98 -32.33
C LEU A 356 41.36 2.27 -33.11
N GLN A 357 42.47 2.33 -33.85
CA GLN A 357 42.86 3.52 -34.58
C GLN A 357 41.89 3.81 -35.72
N ILE A 358 41.52 2.78 -36.50
CA ILE A 358 40.70 2.97 -37.70
C ILE A 358 39.22 3.14 -37.33
N VAL A 359 38.69 2.36 -36.37
CA VAL A 359 37.27 2.48 -35.97
C VAL A 359 36.95 3.83 -35.33
N ASN A 360 37.96 4.54 -34.81
CA ASN A 360 37.79 5.87 -34.23
C ASN A 360 37.47 6.95 -35.28
N ASP A 361 37.78 6.70 -36.55
CA ASP A 361 37.62 7.67 -37.65
C ASP A 361 36.41 7.37 -38.56
N LEU A 362 35.53 6.44 -38.16
CA LEU A 362 34.29 6.11 -38.88
C LEU A 362 33.17 7.11 -38.54
N PRO A 363 32.76 8.00 -39.46
CA PRO A 363 31.84 9.08 -39.16
C PRO A 363 30.42 8.60 -38.87
N TYR A 364 29.87 7.64 -39.63
CA TYR A 364 28.50 7.17 -39.42
C TYR A 364 28.39 6.25 -38.20
N LEU A 365 29.37 5.38 -37.93
CA LEU A 365 29.47 4.63 -36.67
C LEU A 365 29.49 5.57 -35.46
N THR A 366 30.30 6.63 -35.52
CA THR A 366 30.35 7.63 -34.44
C THR A 366 28.99 8.33 -34.29
N ALA A 367 28.35 8.71 -35.39
CA ALA A 367 27.01 9.30 -35.37
C ALA A 367 25.96 8.37 -34.74
N CYS A 368 26.00 7.07 -35.06
CA CYS A 368 25.12 6.07 -34.46
C CYS A 368 25.34 5.96 -32.94
N ILE A 369 26.60 5.93 -32.49
CA ILE A 369 26.94 5.83 -31.06
C ILE A 369 26.46 7.07 -30.29
N GLU A 370 26.72 8.28 -30.80
CA GLU A 370 26.23 9.53 -30.18
C GLU A 370 24.70 9.54 -30.10
N GLU A 371 24.03 9.09 -31.16
CA GLU A 371 22.56 9.03 -31.16
C GLU A 371 22.02 7.97 -30.20
N GLY A 372 22.67 6.81 -30.07
CA GLY A 372 22.26 5.80 -29.10
C GLY A 372 22.46 6.25 -27.66
N LEU A 373 23.57 6.93 -27.37
CA LEU A 373 23.79 7.54 -26.05
C LEU A 373 22.77 8.64 -25.75
N ARG A 374 22.19 9.29 -26.78
CA ARG A 374 21.18 10.34 -26.63
C ARG A 374 19.80 9.73 -26.35
N ILE A 375 19.38 8.76 -27.16
CA ILE A 375 18.11 8.04 -26.98
C ILE A 375 18.12 7.19 -25.72
N PHE A 376 19.27 6.64 -25.35
CA PHE A 376 19.40 5.71 -24.22
C PHE A 376 20.62 6.05 -23.36
N PRO A 377 20.58 7.16 -22.60
CA PRO A 377 21.69 7.53 -21.72
C PRO A 377 21.83 6.48 -20.61
N PRO A 378 23.01 5.83 -20.42
CA PRO A 378 23.17 4.75 -19.44
C PRO A 378 22.84 5.14 -17.99
N ALA A 379 23.05 6.43 -17.67
CA ALA A 379 22.62 7.06 -16.44
C ALA A 379 21.56 8.14 -16.77
N PRO A 380 20.26 7.78 -16.82
CA PRO A 380 19.18 8.68 -17.24
C PRO A 380 18.80 9.73 -16.17
N ILE A 381 19.29 9.57 -14.93
CA ILE A 381 18.93 10.38 -13.77
C ILE A 381 19.62 11.76 -13.74
N GLY A 382 19.17 12.63 -12.83
CA GLY A 382 19.85 13.90 -12.51
C GLY A 382 21.02 13.71 -11.55
N PHE A 383 22.20 14.23 -11.89
CA PHE A 383 23.36 14.19 -11.00
C PHE A 383 23.31 15.34 -9.98
N LEU A 384 22.65 15.13 -8.84
CA LEU A 384 22.44 16.18 -7.82
C LEU A 384 23.74 16.87 -7.36
N ARG A 385 23.67 18.20 -7.24
CA ARG A 385 24.67 19.10 -6.68
C ARG A 385 24.02 20.04 -5.69
N THR A 386 24.72 20.42 -4.63
CA THR A 386 24.20 21.38 -3.64
C THR A 386 24.71 22.79 -3.93
N ILE A 387 23.79 23.77 -3.97
CA ILE A 387 24.15 25.18 -4.00
C ILE A 387 24.76 25.57 -2.66
N GLN A 388 25.93 26.20 -2.69
CA GLN A 388 26.68 26.58 -1.50
C GLN A 388 25.99 27.71 -0.70
N ALA A 389 26.45 27.94 0.53
CA ALA A 389 25.98 29.06 1.34
C ALA A 389 26.18 30.39 0.59
N GLY A 390 25.18 31.27 0.63
CA GLY A 390 25.17 32.53 -0.13
C GLY A 390 24.44 32.47 -1.48
N GLY A 391 24.09 31.29 -1.98
CA GLY A 391 23.38 31.11 -3.24
C GLY A 391 24.28 31.22 -4.48
N ASP A 392 23.73 30.92 -5.64
CA ASP A 392 24.47 30.95 -6.92
C ASP A 392 23.53 31.23 -8.10
N THR A 393 24.09 31.58 -9.26
CA THR A 393 23.31 31.79 -10.49
C THR A 393 23.44 30.58 -11.40
N ILE A 394 22.30 29.96 -11.70
CA ILE A 394 22.15 28.81 -12.60
C ILE A 394 21.14 29.18 -13.68
N ASP A 395 21.53 29.08 -14.95
CA ASP A 395 20.66 29.39 -16.10
C ASP A 395 20.02 30.79 -15.99
N GLY A 396 20.84 31.77 -15.61
CA GLY A 396 20.44 33.17 -15.41
C GLY A 396 19.60 33.45 -14.15
N MET A 397 19.29 32.43 -13.34
CA MET A 397 18.45 32.58 -12.15
C MET A 397 19.25 32.43 -10.86
N HIS A 398 19.04 33.34 -9.92
CA HIS A 398 19.61 33.22 -8.58
C HIS A 398 18.88 32.14 -7.77
N ILE A 399 19.61 31.11 -7.37
CA ILE A 399 19.17 29.95 -6.60
C ILE A 399 19.75 30.07 -5.18
N PRO A 400 18.91 29.95 -4.13
CA PRO A 400 19.36 30.08 -2.75
C PRO A 400 20.23 28.89 -2.30
N GLY A 401 21.12 29.16 -1.36
CA GLY A 401 21.99 28.14 -0.75
C GLY A 401 21.21 27.01 -0.09
N GLY A 402 21.78 25.79 -0.12
CA GLY A 402 21.14 24.57 0.38
C GLY A 402 20.15 23.92 -0.60
N THR A 403 19.94 24.51 -1.78
CA THR A 403 19.11 23.90 -2.83
C THR A 403 19.87 22.81 -3.56
N ALA A 404 19.26 21.65 -3.76
CA ALA A 404 19.77 20.61 -4.65
C ALA A 404 19.39 20.94 -6.10
N VAL A 405 20.36 20.91 -7.01
CA VAL A 405 20.17 21.20 -8.45
C VAL A 405 20.70 20.06 -9.30
N SER A 406 20.04 19.77 -10.42
CA SER A 406 20.53 18.80 -11.40
C SER A 406 19.99 19.00 -12.81
N VAL A 407 20.65 18.38 -13.79
CA VAL A 407 20.10 18.13 -15.12
C VAL A 407 19.98 16.62 -15.31
N SER A 408 18.79 16.13 -15.64
CA SER A 408 18.58 14.73 -16.02
C SER A 408 18.94 14.54 -17.49
N SER A 409 19.84 13.57 -17.77
CA SER A 409 20.22 13.22 -19.14
C SER A 409 19.00 12.84 -19.97
N TRP A 410 18.13 11.96 -19.45
CA TRP A 410 16.88 11.57 -20.12
C TRP A 410 16.01 12.78 -20.46
N CYS A 411 15.77 13.68 -19.49
CA CYS A 411 14.93 14.85 -19.72
C CYS A 411 15.54 15.83 -20.73
N ALA A 412 16.85 16.06 -20.68
CA ALA A 412 17.53 16.97 -21.59
C ALA A 412 17.64 16.41 -23.02
N HIS A 413 17.89 15.10 -23.16
CA HIS A 413 18.07 14.42 -24.44
C HIS A 413 16.75 14.25 -25.19
N HIS A 414 15.64 14.06 -24.47
CA HIS A 414 14.30 13.89 -25.04
C HIS A 414 13.47 15.19 -25.02
N SER A 415 14.09 16.35 -24.81
CA SER A 415 13.38 17.63 -24.82
C SER A 415 13.24 18.15 -26.25
N PRO A 416 12.02 18.46 -26.73
CA PRO A 416 11.82 19.08 -28.04
C PRO A 416 12.40 20.51 -28.13
N THR A 417 12.75 21.12 -26.99
CA THR A 417 13.47 22.41 -26.96
C THR A 417 14.95 22.27 -27.31
N ASN A 418 15.51 21.06 -27.17
CA ASN A 418 16.92 20.78 -27.41
C ASN A 418 17.12 20.00 -28.71
N PHE A 419 16.22 19.07 -29.03
CA PHE A 419 16.36 18.19 -30.19
C PHE A 419 15.06 18.15 -30.99
N LYS A 420 15.17 18.33 -32.30
CA LYS A 420 14.10 18.07 -33.26
C LYS A 420 13.84 16.56 -33.32
N ASP A 421 12.56 16.18 -33.31
CA ASP A 421 12.10 14.79 -33.29
C ASP A 421 12.82 13.97 -32.21
N PRO A 422 12.70 14.39 -30.92
CA PRO A 422 13.61 13.96 -29.86
C PRO A 422 13.53 12.47 -29.52
N ASP A 423 12.44 11.78 -29.87
CA ASP A 423 12.29 10.34 -29.61
C ASP A 423 12.70 9.47 -30.80
N ALA A 424 12.92 10.05 -31.99
CA ALA A 424 13.35 9.31 -33.17
C ALA A 424 14.87 9.03 -33.13
N PHE A 425 15.27 7.81 -33.53
CA PHE A 425 16.67 7.44 -33.68
C PHE A 425 17.22 7.92 -35.02
N VAL A 426 17.91 9.08 -35.01
CA VAL A 426 18.40 9.73 -36.23
C VAL A 426 19.90 10.07 -36.14
N PRO A 427 20.80 9.15 -36.54
CA PRO A 427 22.25 9.41 -36.53
C PRO A 427 22.66 10.59 -37.41
N GLU A 428 21.93 10.86 -38.49
CA GLU A 428 22.18 11.97 -39.41
C GLU A 428 22.24 13.33 -38.70
N ARG A 429 21.63 13.46 -37.52
CA ARG A 429 21.73 14.64 -36.65
C ARG A 429 23.16 15.04 -36.31
N TRP A 430 24.06 14.06 -36.21
CA TRP A 430 25.46 14.27 -35.84
C TRP A 430 26.35 14.61 -37.04
N LEU A 431 25.78 14.58 -38.25
CA LEU A 431 26.42 15.00 -39.49
C LEU A 431 25.99 16.41 -39.88
N ASN A 432 26.68 17.00 -40.84
CA ASN A 432 26.41 18.38 -41.30
C ASN A 432 25.41 18.37 -42.47
N GLY A 433 24.48 19.34 -42.49
CA GLY A 433 23.62 19.59 -43.65
C GLY A 433 22.47 18.60 -43.82
N THR A 434 22.01 17.99 -42.74
CA THR A 434 20.98 16.93 -42.73
C THR A 434 19.60 17.41 -42.29
N GLY A 435 19.44 18.72 -42.03
CA GLY A 435 18.16 19.30 -41.58
C GLY A 435 17.91 19.20 -40.08
N TYR A 436 18.93 18.82 -39.31
CA TYR A 436 18.96 18.77 -37.84
C TYR A 436 20.02 19.72 -37.25
N ASP A 437 20.57 20.63 -38.05
CA ASP A 437 21.62 21.56 -37.64
C ASP A 437 21.15 22.56 -36.55
N SER A 438 19.84 22.69 -36.35
CA SER A 438 19.24 23.50 -35.27
C SER A 438 19.30 22.83 -33.88
N ASP A 439 19.62 21.54 -33.80
CA ASP A 439 19.65 20.81 -32.54
C ASP A 439 20.74 21.34 -31.60
N GLN A 440 20.38 21.50 -30.34
CA GLN A 440 21.25 21.95 -29.26
C GLN A 440 22.15 20.79 -28.80
N LYS A 441 23.08 20.36 -29.65
CA LYS A 441 24.00 19.24 -29.40
C LYS A 441 24.77 19.35 -28.08
N LEU A 442 24.96 20.55 -27.53
CA LEU A 442 25.58 20.76 -26.22
C LEU A 442 24.73 20.27 -25.02
N ALA A 443 23.43 20.00 -25.21
CA ALA A 443 22.57 19.35 -24.22
C ALA A 443 22.85 17.84 -24.10
N HIS A 444 23.53 17.25 -25.09
CA HIS A 444 23.97 15.86 -25.06
C HIS A 444 25.24 15.72 -24.21
N ARG A 445 25.07 15.23 -22.97
CA ARG A 445 26.12 15.03 -21.97
C ARG A 445 26.04 13.65 -21.28
N PRO A 446 26.07 12.52 -22.03
CA PRO A 446 25.96 11.18 -21.45
C PRO A 446 27.11 10.86 -20.47
N PHE A 447 28.28 11.48 -20.66
CA PHE A 447 29.46 11.35 -19.79
C PHE A 447 29.59 12.49 -18.78
N SER A 448 28.55 13.29 -18.57
CA SER A 448 28.58 14.53 -17.78
C SER A 448 29.61 15.54 -18.33
N LEU A 449 29.91 16.60 -17.56
CA LEU A 449 30.79 17.70 -17.93
C LEU A 449 31.72 18.10 -16.76
N GLY A 450 32.84 18.75 -17.08
CA GLY A 450 33.71 19.41 -16.12
C GLY A 450 34.62 18.49 -15.29
N PRO A 451 35.15 18.96 -14.15
CA PRO A 451 36.13 18.24 -13.34
C PRO A 451 35.68 16.84 -12.91
N ARG A 452 34.36 16.66 -12.71
CA ARG A 452 33.74 15.40 -12.27
C ARG A 452 33.09 14.61 -13.41
N GLY A 453 33.45 14.90 -14.67
CA GLY A 453 33.01 14.13 -15.83
C GLY A 453 33.50 12.68 -15.77
N CYS A 454 32.89 11.77 -16.53
CA CYS A 454 33.26 10.36 -16.54
C CYS A 454 34.76 10.15 -16.81
N ILE A 455 35.43 9.28 -16.03
CA ILE A 455 36.84 8.94 -16.24
C ILE A 455 37.02 7.90 -17.34
N GLY A 456 36.07 6.96 -17.46
CA GLY A 456 36.08 5.88 -18.47
C GLY A 456 35.44 6.27 -19.80
N LYS A 457 35.32 7.57 -20.11
CA LYS A 457 34.69 8.03 -21.36
C LYS A 457 35.36 7.39 -22.58
N ASP A 458 36.67 7.55 -22.70
CA ASP A 458 37.41 7.11 -23.88
C ASP A 458 37.41 5.57 -24.00
N LEU A 459 37.49 4.85 -22.87
CA LEU A 459 37.35 3.38 -22.83
C LEU A 459 35.99 2.93 -23.36
N SER A 460 34.90 3.56 -22.90
CA SER A 460 33.54 3.19 -23.32
C SER A 460 33.36 3.37 -24.82
N TYR A 461 33.86 4.47 -25.40
CA TYR A 461 33.82 4.67 -26.86
C TYR A 461 34.63 3.60 -27.61
N VAL A 462 35.81 3.26 -27.10
CA VAL A 462 36.67 2.21 -27.66
C VAL A 462 35.92 0.87 -27.69
N GLU A 463 35.37 0.43 -26.56
CA GLU A 463 34.62 -0.82 -26.46
C GLU A 463 33.40 -0.82 -27.39
N MET A 464 32.59 0.25 -27.38
CA MET A 464 31.40 0.36 -28.22
C MET A 464 31.74 0.26 -29.71
N ARG A 465 32.78 0.97 -30.16
CA ARG A 465 33.20 0.96 -31.56
C ARG A 465 33.72 -0.39 -32.00
N LEU A 466 34.61 -1.02 -31.22
CA LEU A 466 35.16 -2.33 -31.57
C LEU A 466 34.08 -3.40 -31.64
N VAL A 467 33.24 -3.48 -30.61
CA VAL A 467 32.19 -4.50 -30.52
C VAL A 467 31.19 -4.33 -31.67
N LEU A 468 30.70 -3.10 -31.94
CA LEU A 468 29.76 -2.87 -33.03
C LEU A 468 30.38 -3.08 -34.41
N ALA A 469 31.59 -2.56 -34.65
CA ALA A 469 32.26 -2.69 -35.94
C ALA A 469 32.49 -4.17 -36.31
N ARG A 470 33.06 -4.95 -35.39
CA ARG A 470 33.33 -6.38 -35.64
C ARG A 470 32.05 -7.19 -35.76
N MET A 471 31.05 -6.92 -34.93
CA MET A 471 29.77 -7.60 -35.00
C MET A 471 29.06 -7.37 -36.35
N ILE A 472 28.98 -6.12 -36.82
CA ILE A 472 28.29 -5.77 -38.07
C ILE A 472 29.09 -6.22 -39.31
N TRP A 473 30.43 -6.23 -39.22
CA TRP A 473 31.28 -6.75 -40.28
C TRP A 473 31.04 -8.26 -40.48
N ASN A 474 30.97 -9.04 -39.39
CA ASN A 474 30.83 -10.50 -39.46
C ASN A 474 29.39 -11.00 -39.70
N PHE A 475 28.38 -10.30 -39.17
CA PHE A 475 27.01 -10.84 -39.06
C PHE A 475 25.96 -9.85 -39.58
N ASP A 476 24.85 -10.38 -40.10
CA ASP A 476 23.58 -9.66 -40.20
C ASP A 476 22.69 -10.10 -39.03
N LEU A 477 22.26 -9.14 -38.20
CA LEU A 477 21.41 -9.38 -37.04
C LEU A 477 19.93 -9.19 -37.39
N VAL A 478 19.07 -10.03 -36.82
CA VAL A 478 17.61 -9.97 -36.96
C VAL A 478 16.96 -10.16 -35.59
N ASN A 479 15.87 -9.42 -35.31
CA ASN A 479 15.07 -9.62 -34.11
C ASN A 479 14.37 -10.99 -34.13
N ALA A 480 14.27 -11.64 -32.97
CA ALA A 480 13.38 -12.79 -32.78
C ALA A 480 11.94 -12.32 -32.53
N ASP A 481 10.93 -13.14 -32.87
CA ASP A 481 9.50 -12.80 -32.81
C ASP A 481 8.98 -12.45 -31.40
N ASP A 482 9.73 -12.74 -30.34
CA ASP A 482 9.39 -12.53 -28.93
C ASP A 482 10.12 -11.33 -28.27
N ALA A 483 10.90 -10.56 -29.02
CA ALA A 483 11.67 -9.44 -28.46
C ALA A 483 10.78 -8.30 -27.97
N ILE A 484 10.94 -7.91 -26.70
CA ILE A 484 10.22 -6.77 -26.09
C ILE A 484 10.75 -5.46 -26.68
N ASP A 485 9.87 -4.63 -27.23
CA ASP A 485 10.26 -3.35 -27.82
C ASP A 485 10.76 -2.34 -26.75
N TRP A 486 11.85 -1.63 -27.05
CA TRP A 486 12.45 -0.60 -26.21
C TRP A 486 12.20 0.76 -26.85
N ASP A 487 10.98 1.27 -26.66
CA ASP A 487 10.53 2.47 -27.35
C ASP A 487 10.62 3.75 -26.47
N PRO A 488 11.38 4.78 -26.85
CA PRO A 488 11.33 6.06 -26.16
C PRO A 488 9.97 6.77 -26.26
N GLU A 489 9.16 6.50 -27.30
CA GLU A 489 7.83 7.11 -27.45
C GLU A 489 6.84 6.66 -26.36
N ASP A 490 7.01 5.44 -25.83
CA ASP A 490 6.17 4.89 -24.75
C ASP A 490 6.73 5.15 -23.33
N ASP A 491 7.72 6.06 -23.22
CA ASP A 491 8.49 6.33 -22.00
C ASP A 491 9.17 5.06 -21.45
N MET A 492 9.68 4.18 -22.33
CA MET A 492 10.36 2.94 -21.97
C MET A 492 9.49 2.11 -21.01
N LYS A 493 8.23 1.87 -21.36
CA LYS A 493 7.17 1.33 -20.48
C LYS A 493 7.57 0.06 -19.73
N HIS A 494 8.36 -0.80 -20.38
CA HIS A 494 8.81 -2.09 -19.86
C HIS A 494 10.13 -2.03 -19.08
N MET A 495 10.69 -0.84 -18.86
CA MET A 495 11.96 -0.65 -18.16
C MET A 495 11.86 0.17 -16.88
N LYS A 496 12.86 -0.06 -16.03
CA LYS A 496 13.07 0.70 -14.79
C LYS A 496 14.45 1.34 -14.82
N ALA A 497 14.59 2.48 -14.15
CA ALA A 497 15.83 3.23 -13.99
C ALA A 497 16.00 3.64 -12.52
N PHE A 498 16.95 3.00 -11.82
CA PHE A 498 17.29 3.32 -10.42
C PHE A 498 18.42 4.35 -10.37
N SER A 499 19.57 3.99 -10.93
CA SER A 499 20.65 4.91 -11.33
C SER A 499 21.13 4.62 -12.74
N THR A 500 21.12 3.34 -13.11
CA THR A 500 21.20 2.81 -14.46
C THR A 500 19.91 2.07 -14.81
N TRP A 501 19.78 1.64 -16.06
CA TRP A 501 18.65 0.89 -16.56
C TRP A 501 18.62 -0.53 -16.00
N GLN A 502 17.41 -1.00 -15.68
CA GLN A 502 17.06 -2.40 -15.56
C GLN A 502 16.22 -2.74 -16.79
N LYS A 503 16.80 -3.53 -17.68
CA LYS A 503 16.33 -3.82 -19.04
C LYS A 503 15.96 -5.31 -19.17
N PRO A 504 14.92 -5.65 -19.94
CA PRO A 504 14.66 -7.04 -20.32
C PRO A 504 15.75 -7.58 -21.26
N GLY A 505 15.70 -8.87 -21.59
CA GLY A 505 16.55 -9.44 -22.63
C GLY A 505 16.18 -8.92 -24.02
N LEU A 506 17.12 -9.01 -24.97
CA LEU A 506 16.93 -8.70 -26.38
C LEU A 506 17.35 -9.92 -27.20
N ASN A 507 16.37 -10.74 -27.58
CA ASN A 507 16.58 -11.98 -28.32
C ASN A 507 16.83 -11.68 -29.80
N VAL A 508 17.96 -12.14 -30.32
CA VAL A 508 18.36 -11.93 -31.72
C VAL A 508 18.84 -13.23 -32.36
N VAL A 509 18.84 -13.23 -33.69
CA VAL A 509 19.50 -14.24 -34.52
C VAL A 509 20.61 -13.55 -35.31
N ALA A 510 21.81 -14.14 -35.27
CA ALA A 510 22.93 -13.75 -36.13
C ALA A 510 22.98 -14.65 -37.35
N VAL A 511 23.04 -14.07 -38.55
CA VAL A 511 23.06 -14.80 -39.82
C VAL A 511 24.39 -14.56 -40.54
N LYS A 512 24.95 -15.63 -41.13
CA LYS A 512 26.20 -15.59 -41.89
C LYS A 512 25.98 -14.97 -43.27
N LEU A 513 26.93 -14.15 -43.70
CA LEU A 513 27.02 -13.60 -45.06
C LEU A 513 26.88 -14.68 -46.15
N VAL A 514 25.90 -14.54 -47.04
CA VAL A 514 25.93 -15.19 -48.35
C VAL A 514 26.48 -14.17 -49.35
N LEU A 515 27.78 -14.24 -49.61
CA LEU A 515 28.43 -13.54 -50.72
C LEU A 515 27.99 -14.20 -52.04
N ASN A 516 26.86 -13.78 -52.59
CA ASN A 516 26.56 -13.83 -54.02
C ASN A 516 25.32 -12.96 -54.29
N GLY A 517 25.44 -12.00 -55.21
CA GLY A 517 24.50 -10.89 -55.44
C GLY A 517 23.12 -11.25 -56.01
N LEU A 518 22.39 -12.17 -55.40
CA LEU A 518 21.05 -12.60 -55.85
C LEU A 518 20.19 -13.11 -54.67
N SER A 519 19.82 -12.24 -53.72
CA SER A 519 18.69 -12.52 -52.79
C SER A 519 18.33 -11.37 -51.83
N TYR A 520 18.12 -10.15 -52.32
CA TYR A 520 17.32 -9.17 -51.55
C TYR A 520 15.81 -9.22 -51.86
N ILE A 521 15.38 -10.15 -52.73
CA ILE A 521 13.98 -10.26 -53.18
C ILE A 521 13.28 -11.52 -52.61
N HIS A 522 13.99 -12.52 -52.07
CA HIS A 522 13.35 -13.80 -51.72
C HIS A 522 12.89 -13.99 -50.27
N PHE A 523 13.21 -13.10 -49.33
CA PHE A 523 12.69 -13.22 -47.95
C PHE A 523 11.47 -12.33 -47.66
N SER A 524 11.27 -11.24 -48.43
CA SER A 524 10.08 -10.37 -48.29
C SER A 524 8.90 -10.79 -49.18
N LEU A 525 9.13 -11.60 -50.23
CA LEU A 525 8.08 -12.08 -51.14
C LEU A 525 7.49 -13.46 -50.78
N ALA A 526 8.08 -14.19 -49.83
CA ALA A 526 7.52 -15.46 -49.34
C ALA A 526 6.40 -15.27 -48.29
N LEU A 527 6.18 -14.05 -47.81
CA LEU A 527 5.15 -13.71 -46.81
C LEU A 527 3.97 -12.90 -47.36
N SER A 528 3.99 -12.46 -48.63
CA SER A 528 2.95 -11.57 -49.18
C SER A 528 2.20 -12.07 -50.43
N SER A 529 2.47 -13.29 -50.91
CA SER A 529 1.94 -13.77 -52.20
C SER A 529 0.92 -14.92 -52.15
N SER A 530 0.35 -15.23 -50.98
CA SER A 530 -0.70 -16.27 -50.85
C SER A 530 -2.09 -15.75 -50.48
N LEU A 531 -2.29 -14.44 -50.26
CA LEU A 531 -3.55 -13.92 -49.70
C LEU A 531 -4.42 -13.05 -50.64
N ASN A 532 -3.99 -12.72 -51.86
CA ASN A 532 -4.72 -11.76 -52.71
C ASN A 532 -5.31 -12.32 -54.02
N MET A 533 -5.46 -13.64 -54.17
CA MET A 533 -6.06 -14.26 -55.37
C MET A 533 -7.27 -15.16 -55.10
N ILE A 534 -7.95 -15.01 -53.95
CA ILE A 534 -9.17 -15.80 -53.61
C ILE A 534 -10.40 -14.91 -53.28
N VAL A 535 -10.30 -13.57 -53.37
CA VAL A 535 -11.43 -12.68 -53.00
C VAL A 535 -12.27 -12.19 -54.19
N LEU A 536 -12.04 -12.67 -55.43
CA LEU A 536 -12.75 -12.15 -56.61
C LEU A 536 -13.50 -13.16 -57.49
N ALA A 537 -13.82 -14.36 -56.97
CA ALA A 537 -14.67 -15.31 -57.70
C ALA A 537 -15.59 -16.08 -56.75
N GLY A 538 -16.66 -15.43 -56.29
CA GLY A 538 -17.64 -16.04 -55.40
C GLY A 538 -18.97 -15.30 -55.38
N SER A 539 -19.61 -15.12 -56.54
CA SER A 539 -21.02 -14.73 -56.60
C SER A 539 -21.71 -15.41 -57.77
N LEU A 540 -22.21 -16.65 -57.57
CA LEU A 540 -23.37 -17.19 -58.28
C LEU A 540 -23.80 -18.58 -57.71
N ILE A 541 -24.90 -18.55 -56.95
CA ILE A 541 -26.09 -19.46 -56.94
C ILE A 541 -25.91 -20.97 -56.64
N LEU A 542 -26.61 -21.40 -55.57
CA LEU A 542 -26.95 -22.76 -55.04
C LEU A 542 -27.74 -23.66 -56.04
N PRO A 543 -28.13 -24.95 -55.78
CA PRO A 543 -28.13 -25.76 -54.53
C PRO A 543 -27.72 -27.26 -54.63
N GLU A 544 -27.69 -27.88 -53.45
CA GLU A 544 -27.61 -29.29 -53.01
C GLU A 544 -27.93 -30.44 -54.00
N GLU A 545 -27.08 -31.48 -54.03
CA GLU A 545 -27.47 -32.86 -53.66
C GLU A 545 -26.26 -33.83 -53.54
N LYS A 546 -26.25 -34.59 -52.42
CA LYS A 546 -25.64 -35.92 -52.19
C LYS A 546 -24.11 -36.11 -52.24
N ILE A 547 -23.55 -36.04 -51.03
CA ILE A 547 -22.30 -36.68 -50.60
C ILE A 547 -22.48 -38.22 -50.60
N PRO A 548 -21.45 -39.00 -50.99
CA PRO A 548 -20.98 -40.03 -50.06
C PRO A 548 -19.44 -40.15 -49.95
N ASP A 549 -19.04 -40.38 -48.70
CA ASP A 549 -17.83 -41.05 -48.19
C ASP A 549 -16.46 -40.43 -48.55
N LEU A 550 -16.12 -39.37 -47.82
CA LEU A 550 -14.75 -38.87 -47.68
C LEU A 550 -14.00 -39.80 -46.71
N GLY A 551 -12.94 -40.45 -47.20
CA GLY A 551 -11.98 -41.16 -46.36
C GLY A 551 -11.35 -40.20 -45.35
N ILE A 552 -11.91 -40.16 -44.15
CA ILE A 552 -11.41 -39.36 -43.03
C ILE A 552 -10.13 -40.02 -42.54
N ASP A 553 -9.01 -39.38 -42.83
CA ASP A 553 -7.71 -39.72 -42.25
C ASP A 553 -7.69 -39.29 -40.78
N MET A 554 -7.59 -40.28 -39.88
CA MET A 554 -7.47 -40.05 -38.43
C MET A 554 -6.19 -39.27 -38.06
N SER A 555 -5.23 -39.13 -38.97
CA SER A 555 -4.05 -38.27 -38.78
C SER A 555 -4.42 -36.78 -38.71
N ALA A 556 -5.42 -36.33 -39.49
CA ALA A 556 -5.90 -34.95 -39.49
C ALA A 556 -6.70 -34.60 -38.21
N ILE A 557 -7.39 -35.57 -37.61
CA ILE A 557 -8.08 -35.36 -36.31
C ILE A 557 -7.08 -35.34 -35.15
N MET A 558 -5.95 -36.06 -35.26
CA MET A 558 -4.87 -35.99 -34.29
C MET A 558 -4.01 -34.73 -34.47
N GLU A 559 -3.84 -34.22 -35.70
CA GLU A 559 -3.25 -32.91 -35.99
C GLU A 559 -4.16 -31.77 -35.55
N GLU A 560 -5.49 -31.85 -35.74
CA GLU A 560 -6.44 -30.83 -35.26
C GLU A 560 -6.56 -30.85 -33.73
N LYS A 561 -6.40 -32.01 -33.07
CA LYS A 561 -6.32 -32.06 -31.60
C LYS A 561 -4.97 -31.51 -31.07
N ALA A 562 -3.90 -31.69 -31.83
CA ALA A 562 -2.59 -31.10 -31.53
C ALA A 562 -2.53 -29.60 -31.86
N GLU A 563 -3.25 -29.12 -32.89
CA GLU A 563 -3.48 -27.71 -33.24
C GLU A 563 -4.42 -27.03 -32.24
N ILE A 564 -5.44 -27.72 -31.71
CA ILE A 564 -6.29 -27.19 -30.63
C ILE A 564 -5.52 -27.13 -29.30
N GLU A 565 -4.68 -28.14 -28.98
CA GLU A 565 -3.77 -28.06 -27.82
C GLU A 565 -2.65 -27.02 -28.01
N THR A 566 -2.19 -26.75 -29.25
CA THR A 566 -1.24 -25.64 -29.51
C THR A 566 -1.91 -24.29 -29.66
N ILE A 567 -3.20 -24.20 -30.00
CA ILE A 567 -4.00 -22.95 -29.98
C ILE A 567 -4.40 -22.60 -28.54
N GLU A 568 -4.75 -23.57 -27.69
CA GLU A 568 -4.93 -23.35 -26.25
C GLU A 568 -3.62 -22.95 -25.54
N ASN A 569 -2.46 -23.38 -26.06
CA ASN A 569 -1.13 -23.02 -25.53
C ASN A 569 -0.46 -21.81 -26.25
N SER A 570 -1.02 -21.27 -27.34
CA SER A 570 -0.48 -20.13 -28.11
C SER A 570 -1.31 -18.86 -28.06
N VAL A 571 -2.49 -18.88 -27.44
CA VAL A 571 -3.00 -17.68 -26.79
C VAL A 571 -2.03 -17.42 -25.62
N PRO A 572 -1.36 -16.26 -25.51
CA PRO A 572 -0.66 -15.95 -24.28
C PRO A 572 -1.70 -16.10 -23.19
N THR A 573 -1.50 -17.06 -22.28
CA THR A 573 -2.32 -17.13 -21.08
C THR A 573 -2.33 -15.70 -20.58
N PRO A 574 -3.49 -15.01 -20.56
CA PRO A 574 -3.50 -13.65 -20.06
C PRO A 574 -2.82 -13.75 -18.72
N VAL A 575 -1.70 -13.04 -18.53
CA VAL A 575 -0.95 -13.00 -17.27
C VAL A 575 -2.02 -13.06 -16.21
N SER A 576 -2.09 -14.17 -15.47
CA SER A 576 -3.29 -14.46 -14.69
C SER A 576 -3.55 -13.21 -13.86
N GLU A 577 -4.80 -12.78 -13.68
CA GLU A 577 -5.06 -11.54 -12.93
C GLU A 577 -4.42 -11.56 -11.52
N GLU A 578 -4.01 -12.75 -11.04
CA GLU A 578 -3.19 -12.99 -9.85
C GLU A 578 -1.72 -12.50 -9.95
N GLU A 579 -1.12 -12.40 -11.15
CA GLU A 579 0.28 -11.99 -11.39
C GLU A 579 0.47 -10.49 -11.67
N LEU A 580 -0.60 -9.74 -11.98
CA LEU A 580 -0.52 -8.28 -12.13
C LEU A 580 -0.52 -7.59 -10.76
N ASP A 581 0.40 -6.64 -10.56
CA ASP A 581 0.41 -5.82 -9.35
C ASP A 581 -0.93 -5.07 -9.20
N PRO A 582 -1.62 -5.20 -8.04
CA PRO A 582 -2.91 -4.56 -7.85
C PRO A 582 -2.77 -3.04 -7.87
N MET A 583 -3.39 -2.38 -8.85
CA MET A 583 -3.36 -0.93 -8.99
C MET A 583 -4.65 -0.32 -8.42
N VAL A 584 -4.58 0.19 -7.19
CA VAL A 584 -5.67 0.97 -6.56
C VAL A 584 -5.47 2.45 -6.91
N THR A 585 -6.43 3.06 -7.59
CA THR A 585 -6.31 4.47 -8.01
C THR A 585 -6.36 5.42 -6.80
N PRO A 586 -5.76 6.64 -6.88
CA PRO A 586 -5.89 7.65 -5.83
C PRO A 586 -7.36 8.01 -5.53
N LYS A 587 -8.21 7.99 -6.56
CA LYS A 587 -9.65 8.22 -6.42
C LYS A 587 -10.33 7.12 -5.61
N THR A 588 -9.92 5.85 -5.81
CA THR A 588 -10.38 4.72 -5.00
C THR A 588 -10.01 4.94 -3.53
N TRP A 589 -8.79 5.41 -3.23
CA TRP A 589 -8.39 5.72 -1.85
C TRP A 589 -9.20 6.85 -1.21
N VAL A 590 -9.57 7.89 -1.97
CA VAL A 590 -10.48 8.95 -1.50
C VAL A 590 -11.85 8.36 -1.15
N VAL A 591 -12.40 7.52 -2.02
CA VAL A 591 -13.67 6.83 -1.79
C VAL A 591 -13.56 5.92 -0.56
N VAL A 592 -12.47 5.18 -0.41
CA VAL A 592 -12.22 4.30 0.75
C VAL A 592 -12.28 5.09 2.06
N PHE A 593 -11.65 6.26 2.09
CA PHE A 593 -11.69 7.15 3.25
C PHE A 593 -13.10 7.67 3.55
N ILE A 594 -13.85 8.09 2.52
CA ILE A 594 -15.22 8.57 2.69
C ILE A 594 -16.14 7.46 3.21
N LEU A 595 -16.01 6.24 2.66
CA LEU A 595 -16.75 5.06 3.11
C LEU A 595 -16.46 4.75 4.58
N SER A 596 -15.20 4.84 5.01
CA SER A 596 -14.81 4.67 6.41
C SER A 596 -15.44 5.72 7.34
N MET A 597 -15.42 6.99 6.93
CA MET A 597 -16.07 8.07 7.69
C MET A 597 -17.58 7.82 7.81
N GLY A 598 -18.25 7.46 6.70
CA GLY A 598 -19.68 7.14 6.71
C GLY A 598 -20.04 6.00 7.66
N TYR A 599 -19.23 4.93 7.66
CA TYR A 599 -19.36 3.81 8.60
C TYR A 599 -19.25 4.30 10.04
N GLY A 600 -18.14 4.91 10.43
CA GLY A 600 -17.88 5.16 11.86
C GLY A 600 -18.71 6.27 12.48
N LEU A 601 -19.05 7.31 11.71
CA LEU A 601 -19.96 8.35 12.16
C LEU A 601 -21.36 7.80 12.47
N SER A 602 -21.81 6.79 11.72
CA SER A 602 -23.11 6.14 11.98
C SER A 602 -23.18 5.38 13.31
N PHE A 603 -22.01 5.01 13.87
CA PHE A 603 -21.90 4.34 15.17
C PHE A 603 -21.71 5.32 16.34
N TRP A 604 -21.36 6.59 16.07
CA TRP A 604 -21.04 7.61 17.08
C TRP A 604 -22.05 7.74 18.24
N PRO A 605 -23.38 7.69 18.01
CA PRO A 605 -24.34 7.86 19.10
C PRO A 605 -24.26 6.79 20.19
N VAL A 606 -23.84 5.56 19.85
CA VAL A 606 -23.81 4.42 20.78
C VAL A 606 -22.83 4.64 21.94
N PRO A 607 -21.52 4.89 21.72
CA PRO A 607 -20.58 5.15 22.81
C PRO A 607 -20.85 6.47 23.54
N VAL A 608 -21.43 7.48 22.87
CA VAL A 608 -21.84 8.74 23.52
C VAL A 608 -22.94 8.48 24.54
N PHE A 609 -24.06 7.87 24.13
CA PHE A 609 -25.16 7.58 25.05
C PHE A 609 -24.79 6.51 26.08
N ALA A 610 -23.91 5.55 25.76
CA ALA A 610 -23.42 4.60 26.77
C ALA A 610 -22.80 5.29 27.99
N ALA A 611 -22.25 6.50 27.83
CA ALA A 611 -21.63 7.26 28.91
C ALA A 611 -22.56 8.21 29.69
N ILE A 612 -23.67 8.67 29.09
CA ILE A 612 -24.53 9.74 29.65
C ILE A 612 -26.05 9.51 29.52
N GLN A 613 -26.51 8.35 29.04
CA GLN A 613 -27.94 8.11 28.71
C GLN A 613 -28.88 8.32 29.90
N SER A 614 -28.50 7.87 31.10
CA SER A 614 -29.29 8.04 32.32
C SER A 614 -29.47 9.50 32.69
N GLU A 615 -28.39 10.27 32.60
CA GLU A 615 -28.35 11.67 32.97
C GLU A 615 -29.11 12.55 31.96
N VAL A 616 -28.99 12.23 30.66
CA VAL A 616 -29.77 12.90 29.60
C VAL A 616 -31.27 12.64 29.79
N ALA A 617 -31.69 11.39 30.03
CA ALA A 617 -33.10 11.10 30.23
C ALA A 617 -33.66 11.73 31.52
N ALA A 618 -32.86 11.75 32.60
CA ALA A 618 -33.22 12.46 33.82
C ALA A 618 -33.38 13.98 33.59
N SER A 619 -32.53 14.58 32.74
CA SER A 619 -32.64 16.01 32.40
C SER A 619 -33.93 16.38 31.64
N PHE A 620 -34.59 15.40 31.03
CA PHE A 620 -35.90 15.55 30.39
C PHE A 620 -37.09 15.26 31.34
N GLY A 621 -36.82 14.90 32.60
CA GLY A 621 -37.86 14.52 33.57
C GLY A 621 -38.36 13.08 33.41
N THR A 622 -37.72 12.26 32.58
CA THR A 622 -38.12 10.88 32.25
C THR A 622 -36.96 9.91 32.49
N PRO A 623 -36.51 9.71 33.75
CA PRO A 623 -35.25 9.03 34.08
C PRO A 623 -35.23 7.54 33.73
N THR A 624 -36.34 6.95 33.33
CA THR A 624 -36.45 5.53 32.92
C THR A 624 -36.51 5.35 31.41
N GLU A 625 -36.69 6.42 30.61
CA GLU A 625 -36.85 6.30 29.15
C GLU A 625 -35.54 6.01 28.40
N TYR A 626 -34.37 6.20 29.04
CA TYR A 626 -33.07 5.91 28.43
C TYR A 626 -32.91 4.44 28.01
N ILE A 627 -33.70 3.54 28.59
CA ILE A 627 -33.75 2.10 28.25
C ILE A 627 -33.94 1.88 26.74
N TRP A 628 -34.49 2.86 26.01
CA TRP A 628 -34.73 2.77 24.57
C TRP A 628 -33.67 3.44 23.71
N PHE A 629 -32.75 4.24 24.26
CA PHE A 629 -31.81 5.03 23.44
C PHE A 629 -30.91 4.12 22.59
N ILE A 630 -30.06 3.30 23.20
CA ILE A 630 -29.19 2.37 22.48
C ILE A 630 -29.99 1.21 21.86
N PRO A 631 -30.95 0.59 22.55
CA PRO A 631 -31.64 -0.57 21.99
C PRO A 631 -32.51 -0.27 20.76
N SER A 632 -33.07 0.95 20.63
CA SER A 632 -33.79 1.35 19.40
C SER A 632 -32.87 1.45 18.18
N TRP A 633 -31.63 1.93 18.37
CA TRP A 633 -30.59 1.91 17.34
C TRP A 633 -30.22 0.47 16.96
N SER A 634 -29.96 -0.40 17.94
CA SER A 634 -29.61 -1.81 17.71
C SER A 634 -30.74 -2.59 17.03
N LEU A 635 -32.00 -2.31 17.36
CA LEU A 635 -33.15 -2.93 16.71
C LEU A 635 -33.26 -2.49 15.25
N ALA A 636 -33.17 -1.19 14.98
CA ALA A 636 -33.29 -0.64 13.64
C ALA A 636 -32.16 -1.13 12.70
N ILE A 637 -30.93 -1.15 13.20
CA ILE A 637 -29.77 -1.62 12.43
C ILE A 637 -29.88 -3.12 12.11
N THR A 638 -30.31 -3.96 13.07
CA THR A 638 -30.50 -5.40 12.85
C THR A 638 -31.53 -5.67 11.76
N VAL A 639 -32.67 -4.99 11.79
CA VAL A 639 -33.73 -5.17 10.78
C VAL A 639 -33.25 -4.72 9.40
N CYS A 640 -32.60 -3.57 9.32
CA CYS A 640 -32.18 -3.01 8.04
C CYS A 640 -31.03 -3.79 7.38
N PHE A 641 -30.16 -4.46 8.14
CA PHE A 641 -29.06 -5.24 7.57
C PHE A 641 -29.54 -6.40 6.67
N THR A 642 -30.52 -7.20 7.11
CA THR A 642 -31.08 -8.28 6.26
C THR A 642 -31.78 -7.71 5.02
N ILE A 643 -32.52 -6.60 5.17
CA ILE A 643 -33.25 -5.97 4.07
C ILE A 643 -32.29 -5.38 3.05
N ALA A 644 -31.32 -4.58 3.50
CA ALA A 644 -30.39 -3.90 2.61
C ALA A 644 -29.39 -4.88 1.99
N GLY A 645 -28.86 -5.82 2.77
CA GLY A 645 -27.77 -6.72 2.36
C GLY A 645 -28.04 -7.45 1.06
N ALA A 646 -29.01 -8.35 1.04
CA ALA A 646 -29.34 -9.15 -0.16
C ALA A 646 -29.77 -8.26 -1.35
N ASN A 647 -30.49 -7.18 -1.08
CA ASN A 647 -30.95 -6.28 -2.13
C ASN A 647 -29.83 -5.40 -2.72
N THR A 648 -28.72 -5.18 -2.01
CA THR A 648 -27.56 -4.47 -2.57
C THR A 648 -26.87 -5.25 -3.69
N ASP A 649 -26.93 -6.58 -3.66
CA ASP A 649 -26.40 -7.44 -4.73
C ASP A 649 -27.29 -7.39 -5.99
N LEU A 650 -28.59 -7.04 -5.84
CA LEU A 650 -29.52 -6.92 -6.95
C LEU A 650 -29.57 -5.51 -7.55
N LEU A 651 -29.68 -4.48 -6.70
CA LEU A 651 -29.90 -3.09 -7.09
C LEU A 651 -28.61 -2.26 -7.18
N GLY A 652 -27.48 -2.81 -6.72
CA GLY A 652 -26.17 -2.16 -6.68
C GLY A 652 -25.93 -1.37 -5.38
N ARG A 653 -24.66 -1.27 -4.97
CA ARG A 653 -24.26 -0.71 -3.65
C ARG A 653 -24.39 0.81 -3.52
N ARG A 654 -24.28 1.55 -4.63
CA ARG A 654 -24.17 3.02 -4.63
C ARG A 654 -25.28 3.70 -3.82
N TRP A 655 -26.53 3.41 -4.14
CA TRP A 655 -27.67 4.14 -3.56
C TRP A 655 -27.96 3.77 -2.12
N PHE A 656 -27.62 2.55 -1.69
CA PHE A 656 -27.68 2.17 -0.28
C PHE A 656 -26.66 2.94 0.54
N LEU A 657 -25.39 2.98 0.10
CA LEU A 657 -24.34 3.72 0.83
C LEU A 657 -24.60 5.23 0.86
N VAL A 658 -24.99 5.83 -0.27
CA VAL A 658 -25.34 7.25 -0.36
C VAL A 658 -26.58 7.57 0.49
N GLY A 659 -27.66 6.80 0.33
CA GLY A 659 -28.90 6.98 1.09
C GLY A 659 -28.72 6.78 2.58
N GLY A 660 -27.92 5.80 3.00
CA GLY A 660 -27.58 5.56 4.40
C GLY A 660 -26.94 6.77 5.07
N ASN A 661 -25.99 7.44 4.39
CA ASN A 661 -25.35 8.64 4.91
C ASN A 661 -26.35 9.81 5.06
N LEU A 662 -27.29 9.96 4.12
CA LEU A 662 -28.34 10.97 4.22
C LEU A 662 -29.29 10.70 5.39
N ILE A 663 -29.71 9.44 5.57
CA ILE A 663 -30.57 9.03 6.69
C ILE A 663 -29.88 9.27 8.02
N CYS A 664 -28.60 8.87 8.14
CA CYS A 664 -27.79 9.15 9.33
C CYS A 664 -27.67 10.65 9.59
N PHE A 665 -27.45 11.48 8.57
CA PHE A 665 -27.38 12.94 8.72
C PHE A 665 -28.65 13.50 9.37
N VAL A 666 -29.82 13.10 8.86
CA VAL A 666 -31.12 13.49 9.43
C VAL A 666 -31.26 12.99 10.88
N GLY A 667 -30.92 11.73 11.14
CA GLY A 667 -30.98 11.16 12.49
C GLY A 667 -30.10 11.90 13.50
N HIS A 668 -28.87 12.27 13.14
CA HIS A 668 -27.99 13.06 14.00
C HIS A 668 -28.57 14.46 14.30
N LEU A 669 -29.22 15.11 13.33
CA LEU A 669 -29.90 16.40 13.55
C LEU A 669 -31.10 16.26 14.50
N VAL A 670 -31.88 15.18 14.37
CA VAL A 670 -32.99 14.90 15.28
C VAL A 670 -32.48 14.73 16.72
N ILE A 671 -31.38 14.00 16.92
CA ILE A 671 -30.76 13.85 18.24
C ILE A 671 -30.23 15.20 18.76
N ALA A 672 -29.51 15.95 17.93
CA ALA A 672 -28.90 17.24 18.30
C ALA A 672 -29.95 18.31 18.72
N THR A 673 -31.16 18.21 18.17
CA THR A 673 -32.26 19.16 18.44
C THR A 673 -33.29 18.62 19.43
N ALA A 674 -33.10 17.42 19.97
CA ALA A 674 -34.06 16.74 20.83
C ALA A 674 -34.43 17.55 22.09
N LYS A 675 -35.73 17.61 22.38
CA LYS A 675 -36.31 18.25 23.58
C LYS A 675 -37.00 17.27 24.53
N SER A 676 -37.04 15.99 24.16
CA SER A 676 -37.61 14.91 24.95
C SER A 676 -36.82 13.62 24.72
N ALA A 677 -36.91 12.68 25.67
CA ALA A 677 -36.30 11.36 25.52
C ALA A 677 -36.90 10.59 24.33
N GLY A 678 -38.21 10.70 24.06
CA GLY A 678 -38.82 10.16 22.84
C GLY A 678 -38.19 10.67 21.52
N ALA A 679 -37.81 11.95 21.44
CA ALA A 679 -37.12 12.49 20.27
C ALA A 679 -35.71 11.91 20.10
N VAL A 680 -34.99 11.66 21.20
CA VAL A 680 -33.69 10.96 21.18
C VAL A 680 -33.88 9.53 20.67
N THR A 681 -34.87 8.80 21.18
CA THR A 681 -35.18 7.42 20.73
C THR A 681 -35.53 7.39 19.23
N ALA A 682 -36.33 8.33 18.73
CA ALA A 682 -36.64 8.45 17.31
C ALA A 682 -35.38 8.71 16.48
N GLY A 683 -34.53 9.65 16.92
CA GLY A 683 -33.24 9.92 16.28
C GLY A 683 -32.32 8.71 16.25
N MET A 684 -32.21 7.98 17.36
CA MET A 684 -31.44 6.73 17.47
C MET A 684 -31.95 5.65 16.51
N THR A 685 -33.28 5.52 16.36
CA THR A 685 -33.91 4.61 15.40
C THR A 685 -33.55 4.98 13.96
N ILE A 686 -33.65 6.26 13.60
CA ILE A 686 -33.30 6.77 12.26
C ILE A 686 -31.83 6.53 11.97
N VAL A 687 -30.93 6.87 12.92
CA VAL A 687 -29.50 6.62 12.75
C VAL A 687 -29.23 5.12 12.65
N GLY A 688 -29.89 4.26 13.43
CA GLY A 688 -29.71 2.80 13.35
C GLY A 688 -30.06 2.23 11.98
N PHE A 689 -31.18 2.68 11.40
CA PHE A 689 -31.58 2.31 10.04
C PHE A 689 -30.58 2.80 8.99
N GLY A 690 -30.14 4.05 9.08
CA GLY A 690 -29.10 4.60 8.21
C GLY A 690 -27.75 3.91 8.40
N ALA A 691 -27.43 3.49 9.62
CA ALA A 691 -26.16 2.87 9.99
C ALA A 691 -26.00 1.50 9.35
N ALA A 692 -27.07 0.70 9.23
CA ALA A 692 -26.99 -0.58 8.51
C ALA A 692 -26.49 -0.36 7.08
N ASN A 693 -27.05 0.65 6.40
CA ASN A 693 -26.66 1.03 5.06
C ASN A 693 -25.24 1.59 5.02
N CYS A 694 -24.86 2.52 5.91
CA CYS A 694 -23.49 3.03 5.97
C CYS A 694 -22.47 1.92 6.23
N GLN A 695 -22.78 0.99 7.12
CA GLN A 695 -21.87 -0.07 7.53
C GLN A 695 -21.71 -1.18 6.49
N MET A 696 -22.58 -1.21 5.47
CA MET A 696 -22.32 -2.02 4.27
C MET A 696 -21.02 -1.61 3.56
N ALA A 697 -20.46 -0.43 3.87
CA ALA A 697 -19.13 -0.01 3.44
C ALA A 697 -18.04 -1.04 3.76
N ALA A 698 -18.12 -1.77 4.88
CA ALA A 698 -17.13 -2.81 5.20
C ALA A 698 -17.10 -3.94 4.15
N PHE A 699 -18.21 -4.13 3.41
CA PHE A 699 -18.31 -5.09 2.30
C PHE A 699 -17.94 -4.44 0.98
N ALA A 700 -18.32 -3.18 0.73
CA ALA A 700 -17.93 -2.47 -0.50
C ALA A 700 -16.41 -2.24 -0.60
N LEU A 701 -15.76 -1.92 0.53
CA LEU A 701 -14.31 -1.71 0.61
C LEU A 701 -13.52 -2.98 0.29
N SER A 702 -14.09 -4.13 0.62
CA SER A 702 -13.47 -5.43 0.40
C SER A 702 -13.57 -5.88 -1.07
N GLU A 703 -14.32 -5.15 -1.92
CA GLU A 703 -14.34 -5.33 -3.38
C GLU A 703 -13.38 -4.36 -4.09
N LEU A 704 -13.20 -3.16 -3.53
CA LEU A 704 -12.36 -2.08 -4.10
C LEU A 704 -10.86 -2.27 -3.84
N LEU A 705 -10.51 -3.13 -2.89
CA LEU A 705 -9.13 -3.38 -2.46
C LEU A 705 -8.73 -4.83 -2.76
N PRO A 706 -7.43 -5.11 -2.94
CA PRO A 706 -6.93 -6.46 -3.19
C PRO A 706 -7.26 -7.43 -2.06
N ASN A 707 -7.56 -8.69 -2.38
CA ASN A 707 -7.90 -9.71 -1.38
C ASN A 707 -6.80 -9.89 -0.30
N LYS A 708 -5.52 -9.80 -0.65
CA LYS A 708 -4.40 -9.82 0.31
C LYS A 708 -4.46 -8.69 1.35
N TRP A 709 -5.11 -7.56 1.02
CA TRP A 709 -5.29 -6.40 1.89
C TRP A 709 -6.67 -6.37 2.54
N ARG A 710 -7.54 -7.37 2.34
CA ARG A 710 -8.93 -7.32 2.77
C ARG A 710 -9.08 -7.12 4.28
N HIS A 711 -8.28 -7.83 5.09
CA HIS A 711 -8.21 -7.61 6.54
C HIS A 711 -7.80 -6.17 6.92
N LEU A 712 -6.86 -5.55 6.21
CA LEU A 712 -6.50 -4.14 6.39
C LEU A 712 -7.61 -3.20 5.89
N GLY A 713 -8.28 -3.55 4.80
CA GLY A 713 -9.42 -2.82 4.24
C GLY A 713 -10.58 -2.71 5.24
N VAL A 714 -10.88 -3.80 5.96
CA VAL A 714 -11.87 -3.79 7.05
C VAL A 714 -11.40 -2.91 8.22
N VAL A 715 -10.11 -2.95 8.58
CA VAL A 715 -9.55 -2.04 9.59
C VAL A 715 -9.66 -0.57 9.18
N PHE A 716 -9.37 -0.26 7.91
CA PHE A 716 -9.53 1.09 7.37
C PHE A 716 -10.99 1.50 7.35
N ALA A 717 -11.93 0.59 7.02
CA ALA A 717 -13.36 0.83 7.07
C ALA A 717 -13.83 1.35 8.43
N ASP A 718 -13.19 0.88 9.51
CA ASP A 718 -13.65 1.14 10.87
C ASP A 718 -12.81 2.18 11.62
N LEU A 719 -11.89 2.87 10.93
CA LEU A 719 -11.01 3.87 11.53
C LEU A 719 -11.80 4.97 12.26
N ALA A 720 -12.89 5.47 11.68
CA ALA A 720 -13.75 6.46 12.32
C ALA A 720 -14.48 5.91 13.55
N THR A 721 -14.81 4.62 13.58
CA THR A 721 -15.40 3.97 14.76
C THR A 721 -14.39 3.87 15.91
N LEU A 722 -13.11 3.62 15.61
CA LEU A 722 -12.06 3.63 16.63
C LEU A 722 -11.94 5.00 17.33
N VAL A 723 -12.14 6.07 16.57
CA VAL A 723 -12.26 7.43 17.11
C VAL A 723 -13.52 7.56 17.96
N ALA A 724 -14.68 7.09 17.47
CA ALA A 724 -15.95 7.14 18.19
C ALA A 724 -15.90 6.43 19.55
N VAL A 725 -15.35 5.20 19.62
CA VAL A 725 -15.29 4.43 20.86
C VAL A 725 -14.26 4.96 21.86
N THR A 726 -13.26 5.72 21.39
CA THR A 726 -12.20 6.27 22.25
C THR A 726 -12.55 7.68 22.74
N ILE A 727 -13.06 8.54 21.85
CA ILE A 727 -13.32 9.96 22.11
C ILE A 727 -14.79 10.23 22.49
N GLY A 728 -15.72 9.44 21.95
CA GLY A 728 -17.16 9.60 22.20
C GLY A 728 -17.53 9.65 23.69
N PRO A 729 -17.08 8.71 24.54
CA PRO A 729 -17.40 8.74 25.97
C PRO A 729 -16.85 9.98 26.70
N VAL A 730 -15.67 10.48 26.29
CA VAL A 730 -15.03 11.67 26.88
C VAL A 730 -15.81 12.92 26.53
N THR A 731 -16.14 13.09 25.25
CA THR A 731 -16.91 14.23 24.73
C THR A 731 -18.35 14.23 25.23
N ALA A 732 -18.94 13.05 25.42
CA ALA A 732 -20.26 12.88 26.04
C ALA A 732 -20.28 13.45 27.47
N ARG A 733 -19.38 12.98 28.33
CA ARG A 733 -19.29 13.45 29.73
C ARG A 733 -18.98 14.94 29.79
N TYR A 734 -17.99 15.42 29.03
CA TYR A 734 -17.67 16.84 28.96
C TYR A 734 -18.88 17.69 28.53
N GLY A 735 -19.57 17.28 27.46
CA GLY A 735 -20.74 17.96 26.93
C GLY A 735 -21.89 18.00 27.94
N PHE A 736 -22.15 16.90 28.64
CA PHE A 736 -23.20 16.85 29.66
C PHE A 736 -22.92 17.80 30.83
N TYR A 737 -21.74 17.72 31.45
CA TYR A 737 -21.40 18.54 32.60
C TYR A 737 -21.21 20.03 32.27
N SER A 738 -20.97 20.38 31.01
CA SER A 738 -20.96 21.77 30.52
C SER A 738 -22.33 22.27 30.07
N GLY A 739 -23.38 21.44 30.11
CA GLY A 739 -24.74 21.79 29.67
C GLY A 739 -24.90 21.89 28.15
N THR A 740 -24.01 21.26 27.38
CA THR A 740 -23.91 21.39 25.91
C THR A 740 -23.86 20.05 25.19
N TRP A 741 -24.40 18.97 25.78
CA TRP A 741 -24.26 17.60 25.26
C TRP A 741 -24.73 17.41 23.81
N GLN A 742 -25.65 18.25 23.32
CA GLN A 742 -26.13 18.27 21.94
C GLN A 742 -25.01 18.51 20.92
N TRP A 743 -23.92 19.20 21.32
CA TRP A 743 -22.74 19.44 20.48
C TRP A 743 -21.93 18.18 20.19
N ASN A 744 -22.25 17.05 20.80
CA ASN A 744 -21.74 15.75 20.36
C ASN A 744 -22.32 15.32 19.00
N PHE A 745 -23.41 15.93 18.54
CA PHE A 745 -24.14 15.46 17.35
C PHE A 745 -24.13 16.47 16.18
N TYR A 746 -24.02 17.78 16.41
CA TYR A 746 -23.93 18.77 15.32
C TYR A 746 -22.70 18.58 14.40
N PRO A 747 -21.46 18.46 14.93
CA PRO A 747 -20.28 18.25 14.07
C PRO A 747 -20.35 16.91 13.32
N VAL A 748 -20.87 15.88 13.97
CA VAL A 748 -21.05 14.55 13.38
C VAL A 748 -22.07 14.59 12.23
N ALA A 749 -23.16 15.34 12.39
CA ALA A 749 -24.12 15.57 11.30
C ALA A 749 -23.43 16.25 10.10
N ILE A 750 -22.63 17.30 10.33
CA ILE A 750 -21.89 17.97 9.25
C ILE A 750 -20.95 16.99 8.54
N LEU A 751 -20.18 16.20 9.30
CA LEU A 751 -19.26 15.21 8.73
C LEU A 751 -20.02 14.11 7.96
N GLN A 752 -21.19 13.70 8.43
CA GLN A 752 -22.03 12.73 7.72
C GLN A 752 -22.58 13.32 6.41
N ALA A 753 -22.97 14.60 6.39
CA ALA A 753 -23.40 15.29 5.17
C ALA A 753 -22.25 15.42 4.16
N LEU A 754 -21.03 15.71 4.62
CA LEU A 754 -19.84 15.72 3.77
C LEU A 754 -19.55 14.33 3.20
N SER A 755 -19.73 13.27 4.01
CA SER A 755 -19.61 11.89 3.54
C SER A 755 -20.65 11.57 2.45
N PHE A 756 -21.92 11.96 2.66
CA PHE A 756 -22.98 11.85 1.66
C PHE A 756 -22.61 12.53 0.34
N ILE A 757 -22.19 13.81 0.37
CA ILE A 757 -21.78 14.57 -0.81
C ILE A 757 -20.57 13.90 -1.48
N GLY A 758 -19.59 13.46 -0.70
CA GLY A 758 -18.39 12.79 -1.19
C GLY A 758 -18.72 11.50 -1.94
N LEU A 759 -19.56 10.63 -1.38
CA LEU A 759 -19.99 9.39 -2.05
C LEU A 759 -20.80 9.71 -3.31
N PHE A 760 -21.68 10.70 -3.26
CA PHE A 760 -22.46 11.13 -4.43
C PHE A 760 -21.56 11.55 -5.60
N ILE A 761 -20.47 12.29 -5.33
CA ILE A 761 -19.55 12.81 -6.34
C ILE A 761 -18.50 11.79 -6.78
N PHE A 762 -18.02 10.93 -5.89
CA PHE A 762 -16.83 10.10 -6.18
C PHE A 762 -17.10 8.61 -6.33
N TYR A 763 -18.14 8.05 -5.69
CA TYR A 763 -18.35 6.60 -5.59
C TYR A 763 -19.21 6.01 -6.72
N TYR A 764 -18.58 5.56 -7.81
CA TYR A 764 -19.27 4.97 -8.97
C TYR A 764 -18.86 3.50 -9.15
N PRO A 765 -19.42 2.57 -8.34
CA PRO A 765 -19.24 1.15 -8.56
C PRO A 765 -19.98 0.69 -9.84
N PRO A 766 -19.69 -0.51 -10.38
CA PRO A 766 -20.40 -1.09 -11.51
C PRO A 766 -21.92 -1.09 -11.31
N LYS A 767 -22.66 -0.76 -12.38
CA LYS A 767 -24.12 -0.52 -12.30
C LYS A 767 -24.97 -1.76 -11.98
N HIS A 768 -24.47 -2.98 -12.21
CA HIS A 768 -25.26 -4.21 -12.04
C HIS A 768 -24.37 -5.41 -11.66
N PRO A 769 -24.42 -5.92 -10.41
CA PRO A 769 -23.67 -7.12 -10.03
C PRO A 769 -24.21 -8.43 -10.63
N ASN A 770 -25.45 -8.44 -11.13
CA ASN A 770 -26.12 -9.64 -11.65
C ASN A 770 -26.70 -9.47 -13.08
N GLY A 771 -26.44 -8.33 -13.75
CA GLY A 771 -26.89 -8.07 -15.13
C GLY A 771 -28.40 -7.91 -15.39
N LEU A 772 -29.26 -7.99 -14.35
CA LEU A 772 -30.72 -7.92 -14.51
C LEU A 772 -31.26 -6.47 -14.66
N PRO A 773 -32.26 -6.23 -15.53
CA PRO A 773 -32.93 -4.92 -15.63
C PRO A 773 -33.64 -4.53 -14.32
N TYR A 774 -33.56 -3.26 -13.91
CA TYR A 774 -34.17 -2.76 -12.66
C TYR A 774 -35.66 -3.11 -12.52
N MET A 775 -36.44 -3.00 -13.60
CA MET A 775 -37.87 -3.30 -13.56
C MET A 775 -38.15 -4.79 -13.31
N GLN A 776 -37.27 -5.67 -13.77
CA GLN A 776 -37.34 -7.09 -13.44
C GLN A 776 -36.99 -7.32 -11.97
N VAL A 777 -35.90 -6.71 -11.48
CA VAL A 777 -35.49 -6.81 -10.08
C VAL A 777 -36.62 -6.36 -9.14
N PHE A 778 -37.20 -5.17 -9.35
CA PHE A 778 -38.30 -4.67 -8.52
C PHE A 778 -39.55 -5.56 -8.56
N ARG A 779 -39.79 -6.32 -9.64
CA ARG A 779 -40.91 -7.26 -9.70
C ARG A 779 -40.63 -8.56 -8.93
N GLU A 780 -39.36 -8.96 -8.84
CA GLU A 780 -38.93 -10.28 -8.35
C GLU A 780 -38.36 -10.26 -6.92
N MET A 781 -38.22 -9.08 -6.30
CA MET A 781 -37.79 -8.93 -4.91
C MET A 781 -38.73 -9.63 -3.93
N ASP A 782 -38.17 -10.19 -2.85
CA ASP A 782 -38.96 -10.85 -1.80
C ASP A 782 -39.58 -9.86 -0.80
N TYR A 783 -40.64 -9.17 -1.24
CA TYR A 783 -41.39 -8.26 -0.38
C TYR A 783 -42.04 -8.93 0.83
N ILE A 784 -42.49 -10.18 0.67
CA ILE A 784 -43.14 -10.94 1.73
C ILE A 784 -42.10 -11.35 2.76
N GLY A 785 -40.94 -11.85 2.33
CA GLY A 785 -39.81 -12.16 3.20
C GLY A 785 -39.35 -10.94 3.99
N MET A 786 -39.20 -9.78 3.33
CA MET A 786 -38.86 -8.52 4.02
C MET A 786 -39.89 -8.16 5.10
N LEU A 787 -41.19 -8.23 4.78
CA LEU A 787 -42.25 -7.93 5.73
C LEU A 787 -42.28 -8.91 6.92
N LEU A 788 -42.19 -10.21 6.65
CA LEU A 788 -42.16 -11.26 7.67
C LEU A 788 -40.93 -11.09 8.58
N PHE A 789 -39.77 -10.76 8.02
CA PHE A 789 -38.57 -10.54 8.82
C PHE A 789 -38.72 -9.33 9.75
N ILE A 790 -39.26 -8.20 9.26
CA ILE A 790 -39.53 -7.01 10.09
C ILE A 790 -40.50 -7.36 11.23
N LEU A 791 -41.63 -8.00 10.90
CA LEU A 791 -42.67 -8.38 11.86
C LEU A 791 -42.22 -9.49 12.82
N GLY A 792 -41.15 -10.21 12.52
CA GLY A 792 -40.56 -11.21 13.40
C GLY A 792 -39.45 -10.64 14.29
N ALA A 793 -38.44 -10.03 13.67
CA ALA A 793 -37.23 -9.58 14.36
C ALA A 793 -37.50 -8.37 15.29
N ALA A 794 -38.31 -7.39 14.86
CA ALA A 794 -38.55 -6.20 15.67
C ALA A 794 -39.31 -6.52 16.98
N PRO A 795 -40.43 -7.27 16.98
CA PRO A 795 -41.10 -7.65 18.22
C PRO A 795 -40.26 -8.57 19.11
N LEU A 796 -39.47 -9.49 18.53
CA LEU A 796 -38.57 -10.36 19.29
C LEU A 796 -37.55 -9.53 20.08
N LEU A 797 -36.86 -8.61 19.41
CA LEU A 797 -35.87 -7.74 20.06
C LEU A 797 -36.53 -6.79 21.06
N ALA A 798 -37.71 -6.24 20.74
CA ALA A 798 -38.47 -5.41 21.68
C ALA A 798 -38.86 -6.19 22.95
N GLY A 799 -39.33 -7.42 22.83
CA GLY A 799 -39.63 -8.30 23.97
C GLY A 799 -38.41 -8.58 24.84
N ILE A 800 -37.25 -8.83 24.22
CA ILE A 800 -35.97 -8.99 24.91
C ILE A 800 -35.60 -7.72 25.69
N ILE A 801 -35.79 -6.54 25.11
CA ILE A 801 -35.54 -5.25 25.79
C ILE A 801 -36.52 -5.07 26.96
N PHE A 802 -37.80 -5.34 26.77
CA PHE A 802 -38.81 -5.23 27.83
C PHE A 802 -38.51 -6.10 29.05
N SER A 803 -37.81 -7.23 28.87
CA SER A 803 -37.39 -8.10 30.00
C SER A 803 -36.43 -7.43 30.98
N THR A 804 -35.85 -6.27 30.62
CA THR A 804 -34.99 -5.48 31.52
C THR A 804 -35.78 -4.60 32.49
N VAL A 805 -37.07 -4.36 32.20
CA VAL A 805 -37.94 -3.48 32.97
C VAL A 805 -39.11 -4.23 33.59
N TYR A 806 -39.66 -5.20 32.85
CA TYR A 806 -40.77 -6.03 33.29
C TYR A 806 -40.29 -7.42 33.67
N PRO A 807 -40.98 -8.11 34.61
CA PRO A 807 -40.74 -9.51 34.88
C PRO A 807 -40.85 -10.36 33.60
N ALA A 808 -40.05 -11.42 33.49
CA ALA A 808 -40.04 -12.28 32.30
C ALA A 808 -41.40 -12.96 32.00
N SER A 809 -42.30 -13.04 32.99
CA SER A 809 -43.66 -13.57 32.85
C SER A 809 -44.69 -12.52 32.41
N ASP A 810 -44.31 -11.24 32.29
CA ASP A 810 -45.23 -10.16 31.97
C ASP A 810 -45.69 -10.22 30.49
N PRO A 811 -46.97 -9.91 30.19
CA PRO A 811 -47.47 -9.86 28.81
C PRO A 811 -46.67 -8.93 27.88
N HIS A 812 -46.08 -7.84 28.38
CA HIS A 812 -45.25 -6.92 27.59
C HIS A 812 -43.95 -7.59 27.11
N VAL A 813 -43.49 -8.65 27.80
CA VAL A 813 -42.31 -9.43 27.43
C VAL A 813 -42.73 -10.61 26.56
N LEU A 814 -43.67 -11.44 27.04
CA LEU A 814 -44.06 -12.69 26.38
C LEU A 814 -44.76 -12.46 25.04
N GLY A 815 -45.64 -11.45 24.94
CA GLY A 815 -46.40 -11.17 23.73
C GLY A 815 -45.52 -10.89 22.51
N PRO A 816 -44.62 -9.89 22.56
CA PRO A 816 -43.69 -9.60 21.47
C PRO A 816 -42.69 -10.74 21.20
N LEU A 817 -42.24 -11.44 22.24
CA LEU A 817 -41.26 -12.53 22.11
C LEU A 817 -41.87 -13.76 21.39
N ILE A 818 -43.06 -14.20 21.79
CA ILE A 818 -43.76 -15.32 21.16
C ILE A 818 -44.15 -14.95 19.73
N THR A 819 -44.74 -13.76 19.54
CA THR A 819 -45.13 -13.28 18.20
C THR A 819 -43.92 -13.22 17.28
N GLY A 820 -42.81 -12.65 17.75
CA GLY A 820 -41.57 -12.56 16.99
C GLY A 820 -41.01 -13.92 16.59
N ILE A 821 -40.96 -14.89 17.53
CA ILE A 821 -40.51 -16.27 17.24
C ILE A 821 -41.42 -16.95 16.21
N CYS A 822 -42.73 -16.89 16.40
CA CYS A 822 -43.69 -17.52 15.48
C CYS A 822 -43.58 -16.94 14.07
N VAL A 823 -43.43 -15.62 13.94
CA VAL A 823 -43.29 -14.95 12.64
C VAL A 823 -41.92 -15.23 12.02
N LEU A 824 -40.83 -15.32 12.80
CA LEU A 824 -39.52 -15.73 12.28
C LEU A 824 -39.50 -17.19 11.80
N ILE A 825 -40.25 -18.08 12.44
CA ILE A 825 -40.46 -19.45 11.93
C ILE A 825 -41.21 -19.40 10.60
N ALA A 826 -42.27 -18.60 10.51
CA ALA A 826 -43.00 -18.41 9.25
C ALA A 826 -42.11 -17.83 8.14
N TYR A 827 -41.24 -16.87 8.47
CA TYR A 827 -40.20 -16.35 7.58
C TYR A 827 -39.24 -17.44 7.10
N ALA A 828 -38.71 -18.27 8.01
CA ALA A 828 -37.80 -19.35 7.65
C ALA A 828 -38.47 -20.40 6.73
N VAL A 829 -39.75 -20.71 6.99
CA VAL A 829 -40.56 -21.60 6.13
C VAL A 829 -40.81 -20.97 4.76
N TRP A 830 -41.14 -19.67 4.71
CA TRP A 830 -41.35 -18.91 3.48
C TRP A 830 -40.10 -18.92 2.59
N GLU A 831 -38.95 -18.58 3.16
CA GLU A 831 -37.66 -18.54 2.47
C GLU A 831 -37.25 -19.92 1.95
N ASN A 832 -37.38 -20.96 2.78
CA ASN A 832 -36.94 -22.31 2.43
C ASN A 832 -37.87 -22.98 1.39
N LEU A 833 -39.18 -23.03 1.66
CA LEU A 833 -40.14 -23.64 0.74
C LEU A 833 -40.33 -22.81 -0.52
N GLY A 834 -40.30 -21.48 -0.40
CA GLY A 834 -40.45 -20.57 -1.53
C GLY A 834 -39.28 -20.63 -2.49
N SER A 835 -38.06 -20.71 -1.97
CA SER A 835 -36.87 -20.92 -2.78
C SER A 835 -36.86 -22.32 -3.42
N SER A 836 -37.17 -23.37 -2.66
CA SER A 836 -37.21 -24.75 -3.17
C SER A 836 -38.29 -24.98 -4.24
N ARG A 837 -39.42 -24.25 -4.18
CA ARG A 837 -40.52 -24.34 -5.15
C ARG A 837 -40.46 -23.27 -6.24
N GLY A 838 -39.44 -22.42 -6.24
CA GLY A 838 -39.14 -21.47 -7.32
C GLY A 838 -40.02 -20.23 -7.40
N PHE A 839 -40.89 -19.96 -6.42
CA PHE A 839 -41.72 -18.74 -6.40
C PHE A 839 -41.08 -17.58 -5.63
N VAL A 840 -40.08 -17.84 -4.78
CA VAL A 840 -39.17 -16.81 -4.24
C VAL A 840 -37.89 -16.87 -5.07
N LYS A 841 -37.74 -15.94 -6.01
CA LYS A 841 -36.62 -15.92 -6.97
C LYS A 841 -35.31 -15.49 -6.32
N HIS A 842 -35.36 -14.47 -5.45
CA HIS A 842 -34.20 -13.88 -4.78
C HIS A 842 -34.41 -13.87 -3.26
N PRO A 843 -34.19 -15.00 -2.57
CA PRO A 843 -34.38 -15.10 -1.11
C PRO A 843 -33.37 -14.23 -0.34
N LEU A 844 -33.77 -13.71 0.82
CA LEU A 844 -32.92 -12.88 1.68
C LEU A 844 -31.87 -13.71 2.46
N THR A 845 -32.20 -14.97 2.76
CA THR A 845 -31.43 -15.92 3.59
C THR A 845 -31.41 -17.34 2.97
N PRO A 846 -30.88 -17.53 1.76
CA PRO A 846 -30.87 -18.82 1.07
C PRO A 846 -30.14 -19.89 1.87
N THR A 847 -30.75 -21.07 2.00
CA THR A 847 -30.19 -22.18 2.80
C THR A 847 -28.79 -22.61 2.33
N ARG A 848 -28.48 -22.47 1.03
CA ARG A 848 -27.18 -22.87 0.45
C ARG A 848 -25.97 -22.18 1.10
N ILE A 849 -26.10 -20.91 1.49
CA ILE A 849 -24.98 -20.18 2.12
C ILE A 849 -24.69 -20.71 3.52
N PHE A 850 -25.71 -21.15 4.25
CA PHE A 850 -25.58 -21.67 5.61
C PHE A 850 -25.09 -23.13 5.64
N THR A 851 -25.34 -23.90 4.60
CA THR A 851 -24.94 -25.33 4.52
C THR A 851 -23.59 -25.54 3.84
N SER A 852 -23.02 -24.51 3.19
CA SER A 852 -21.73 -24.62 2.49
C SER A 852 -20.62 -25.12 3.41
N SER A 853 -19.87 -26.12 2.94
CA SER A 853 -18.85 -26.86 3.71
C SER A 853 -19.33 -27.26 5.11
N TYR A 854 -20.56 -27.77 5.25
CA TYR A 854 -21.17 -28.12 6.54
C TYR A 854 -21.28 -26.92 7.52
N GLY A 855 -21.47 -25.71 6.97
CA GLY A 855 -21.57 -24.47 7.74
C GLY A 855 -20.24 -23.84 8.13
N ARG A 856 -19.11 -24.42 7.73
CA ARG A 856 -17.76 -23.90 8.07
C ARG A 856 -17.39 -22.65 7.29
N ASP A 857 -17.99 -22.45 6.12
CA ASP A 857 -17.70 -21.31 5.25
C ASP A 857 -18.36 -20.02 5.76
N PHE A 858 -19.61 -20.09 6.25
CA PHE A 858 -20.37 -18.89 6.65
C PHE A 858 -21.05 -18.99 8.02
N THR A 859 -21.75 -20.09 8.30
CA THR A 859 -22.53 -20.25 9.55
C THR A 859 -21.66 -20.14 10.81
N ALA A 860 -20.55 -20.87 10.87
CA ALA A 860 -19.62 -20.82 11.99
C ALA A 860 -18.99 -19.41 12.17
N PRO A 861 -18.43 -18.77 11.12
CA PRO A 861 -17.99 -17.38 11.21
C PRO A 861 -19.08 -16.39 11.66
N CYS A 862 -20.32 -16.56 11.18
CA CYS A 862 -21.46 -15.71 11.53
C CYS A 862 -21.84 -15.83 13.02
N ILE A 863 -21.84 -17.07 13.55
CA ILE A 863 -22.05 -17.33 14.98
C ILE A 863 -20.90 -16.73 15.81
N ALA A 864 -19.65 -16.94 15.39
CA ALA A 864 -18.48 -16.37 16.05
C ALA A 864 -18.58 -14.84 16.10
N LEU A 865 -18.92 -14.20 14.98
CA LEU A 865 -19.11 -12.75 14.88
C LEU A 865 -20.18 -12.23 15.85
N ALA A 866 -21.33 -12.91 15.92
CA ALA A 866 -22.41 -12.56 16.85
C ALA A 866 -21.92 -12.60 18.31
N VAL A 867 -21.28 -13.70 18.71
CA VAL A 867 -20.77 -13.89 20.07
C VAL A 867 -19.64 -12.91 20.41
N ILE A 868 -18.67 -12.72 19.52
CA ILE A 868 -17.58 -11.75 19.71
C ILE A 868 -18.16 -10.36 19.97
N ASN A 869 -19.20 -9.96 19.22
CA ASN A 869 -19.86 -8.69 19.43
C ASN A 869 -20.57 -8.57 20.80
N MET A 870 -21.06 -9.67 21.37
CA MET A 870 -21.64 -9.67 22.72
C MET A 870 -20.64 -9.20 23.79
N PHE A 871 -19.34 -9.47 23.61
CA PHE A 871 -18.30 -9.08 24.58
C PHE A 871 -18.00 -7.59 24.59
N TYR A 872 -18.21 -6.88 23.48
CA TYR A 872 -18.18 -5.41 23.48
C TYR A 872 -19.25 -4.86 24.43
N TYR A 873 -20.51 -5.30 24.25
CA TYR A 873 -21.62 -4.84 25.08
C TYR A 873 -21.48 -5.29 26.54
N SER A 874 -20.99 -6.51 26.80
CA SER A 874 -20.66 -6.97 28.16
C SER A 874 -19.70 -6.02 28.86
N SER A 875 -18.57 -5.69 28.20
CA SER A 875 -17.59 -4.76 28.74
C SER A 875 -18.14 -3.34 28.88
N SER A 876 -18.97 -2.89 27.93
CA SER A 876 -19.63 -1.58 27.98
C SER A 876 -20.69 -1.47 29.09
N ILE A 877 -21.07 -2.58 29.73
CA ILE A 877 -21.89 -2.58 30.94
C ILE A 877 -21.00 -2.70 32.19
N ILE A 878 -20.13 -3.70 32.22
CA ILE A 878 -19.32 -4.04 33.40
C ILE A 878 -18.32 -2.91 33.74
N TRP A 879 -17.57 -2.41 32.75
CA TRP A 879 -16.49 -1.45 33.00
C TRP A 879 -17.02 -0.09 33.46
N PRO A 880 -18.03 0.55 32.81
CA PRO A 880 -18.62 1.76 33.34
C PRO A 880 -19.25 1.58 34.73
N THR A 881 -19.85 0.42 35.01
CA THR A 881 -20.37 0.09 36.34
C THR A 881 -19.25 0.07 37.39
N MET A 882 -18.12 -0.59 37.09
CA MET A 882 -16.95 -0.59 37.98
C MET A 882 -16.39 0.82 38.20
N ILE A 883 -16.28 1.63 37.15
CA ILE A 883 -15.83 3.03 37.27
C ILE A 883 -16.73 3.77 38.24
N ASN A 884 -18.05 3.78 37.97
CA ASN A 884 -19.01 4.59 38.70
C ASN A 884 -19.21 4.11 40.16
N VAL A 885 -19.09 2.81 40.43
CA VAL A 885 -19.40 2.23 41.75
C VAL A 885 -18.15 2.00 42.61
N PHE A 886 -17.01 1.62 42.01
CA PHE A 886 -15.81 1.18 42.75
C PHE A 886 -14.65 2.16 42.71
N TYR A 887 -14.43 2.84 41.57
CA TYR A 887 -13.13 3.46 41.29
C TYR A 887 -13.11 4.98 41.31
N LEU A 888 -14.27 5.62 41.37
CA LEU A 888 -14.36 7.07 41.52
C LEU A 888 -14.11 7.51 42.98
N PRO A 889 -13.19 8.46 43.21
CA PRO A 889 -12.99 9.06 44.55
C PRO A 889 -14.21 9.83 45.04
N SER A 890 -14.97 10.44 44.12
CA SER A 890 -16.23 11.13 44.37
C SER A 890 -17.16 10.93 43.16
N PRO A 891 -18.48 10.79 43.37
CA PRO A 891 -19.46 10.72 42.27
C PRO A 891 -19.43 11.93 41.32
N SER A 892 -18.89 13.07 41.78
CA SER A 892 -18.76 14.31 41.01
C SER A 892 -17.48 14.41 40.17
N ASP A 893 -16.53 13.46 40.31
CA ASP A 893 -15.24 13.49 39.60
C ASP A 893 -15.34 12.91 38.18
N TRP A 894 -16.11 13.61 37.33
CA TRP A 894 -16.34 13.21 35.94
C TRP A 894 -15.07 13.24 35.09
N LYS A 895 -14.05 14.03 35.47
CA LYS A 895 -12.76 14.10 34.77
C LYS A 895 -12.00 12.79 34.93
N TYR A 896 -11.93 12.27 36.16
CA TYR A 896 -11.30 10.98 36.41
C TYR A 896 -12.07 9.82 35.79
N ALA A 897 -13.41 9.84 35.83
CA ALA A 897 -14.25 8.88 35.10
C ALA A 897 -13.96 8.89 33.59
N SER A 898 -13.75 10.08 33.01
CA SER A 898 -13.46 10.22 31.58
C SER A 898 -12.13 9.57 31.21
N LEU A 899 -11.09 9.72 32.03
CA LEU A 899 -9.81 9.05 31.83
C LEU A 899 -9.96 7.52 31.83
N LEU A 900 -10.63 6.96 32.83
CA LEU A 900 -10.84 5.51 32.94
C LEU A 900 -11.71 4.95 31.80
N SER A 901 -12.62 5.76 31.25
CA SER A 901 -13.47 5.37 30.13
C SER A 901 -12.67 5.14 28.83
N THR A 902 -11.48 5.74 28.69
CA THR A 902 -10.63 5.56 27.49
C THR A 902 -9.98 4.18 27.39
N VAL A 903 -9.86 3.44 28.51
CA VAL A 903 -9.14 2.16 28.57
C VAL A 903 -9.70 1.15 27.55
N GLN A 904 -11.03 1.03 27.48
CA GLN A 904 -11.69 0.13 26.54
C GLN A 904 -11.39 0.53 25.08
N GLY A 905 -11.53 1.80 24.72
CA GLY A 905 -11.26 2.28 23.35
C GLY A 905 -9.81 2.08 22.91
N LEU A 906 -8.86 2.44 23.78
CA LEU A 906 -7.42 2.25 23.53
C LEU A 906 -7.03 0.78 23.41
N ALA A 907 -7.67 -0.09 24.19
CA ALA A 907 -7.47 -1.53 24.10
C ALA A 907 -7.93 -2.09 22.75
N ILE A 908 -9.13 -1.71 22.30
CA ILE A 908 -9.65 -2.09 20.97
C ILE A 908 -8.67 -1.64 19.88
N LEU A 909 -8.21 -0.39 19.93
CA LEU A 909 -7.21 0.14 19.00
C LEU A 909 -5.91 -0.68 19.01
N ALA A 910 -5.40 -1.04 20.19
CA ALA A 910 -4.20 -1.87 20.31
C ALA A 910 -4.40 -3.26 19.68
N GLY A 911 -5.57 -3.87 19.87
CA GLY A 911 -5.94 -5.15 19.24
C GLY A 911 -5.95 -5.07 17.71
N VAL A 912 -6.51 -3.99 17.17
CA VAL A 912 -6.57 -3.74 15.72
C VAL A 912 -5.18 -3.57 15.11
N LEU A 913 -4.33 -2.78 15.76
CA LEU A 913 -2.95 -2.58 15.33
C LEU A 913 -2.20 -3.91 15.38
N CYS A 914 -2.39 -4.69 16.45
CA CYS A 914 -1.81 -6.02 16.59
C CYS A 914 -2.18 -6.93 15.40
N LEU A 915 -3.47 -7.04 15.05
CA LEU A 915 -3.94 -7.80 13.89
C LEU A 915 -3.30 -7.33 12.58
N SER A 916 -3.11 -6.03 12.40
CA SER A 916 -2.51 -5.45 11.18
C SER A 916 -1.05 -5.90 11.00
N PHE A 917 -0.31 -6.09 12.09
CA PHE A 917 1.06 -6.61 12.05
C PHE A 917 1.10 -8.15 11.97
N THR A 918 0.36 -8.84 12.83
CA THR A 918 0.41 -10.30 12.95
C THR A 918 -0.27 -11.03 11.80
N GLY A 919 -1.30 -10.44 11.19
CA GLY A 919 -2.08 -11.05 10.11
C GLY A 919 -1.20 -11.44 8.93
N SER A 920 -0.39 -10.50 8.44
CA SER A 920 0.53 -10.70 7.32
C SER A 920 1.72 -11.62 7.66
N TRP A 921 2.09 -11.72 8.94
CA TRP A 921 3.24 -12.48 9.41
C TRP A 921 2.94 -13.95 9.70
N ILE A 922 1.82 -14.25 10.39
CA ILE A 922 1.48 -15.62 10.85
C ILE A 922 0.75 -16.42 9.77
N LYS A 923 -0.07 -15.77 8.92
CA LYS A 923 -0.80 -16.34 7.77
C LYS A 923 -1.74 -17.54 8.04
N ARG A 924 -1.91 -17.94 9.31
CA ARG A 924 -2.87 -18.97 9.76
C ARG A 924 -4.09 -18.29 10.39
N TRP A 925 -5.07 -17.93 9.58
CA TRP A 925 -6.10 -16.96 9.98
C TRP A 925 -7.11 -17.53 10.97
N HIS A 926 -7.53 -18.79 10.81
CA HIS A 926 -8.47 -19.42 11.74
C HIS A 926 -7.88 -19.59 13.16
N TRP A 927 -6.60 -19.96 13.25
CA TRP A 927 -5.91 -20.07 14.54
C TRP A 927 -5.71 -18.71 15.21
N GLN A 928 -5.41 -17.66 14.43
CA GLN A 928 -5.33 -16.30 14.96
C GLN A 928 -6.68 -15.84 15.51
N MET A 929 -7.77 -16.02 14.76
CA MET A 929 -9.11 -15.67 15.22
C MET A 929 -9.49 -16.39 16.51
N THR A 930 -9.19 -17.69 16.59
CA THR A 930 -9.42 -18.50 17.80
C THR A 930 -8.60 -17.99 18.98
N GLY A 931 -7.31 -17.69 18.78
CA GLY A 931 -6.43 -17.17 19.82
C GLY A 931 -6.89 -15.82 20.38
N TYR A 932 -7.26 -14.88 19.50
CA TYR A 932 -7.78 -13.58 19.94
C TYR A 932 -9.12 -13.72 20.68
N THR A 933 -10.00 -14.61 20.20
CA THR A 933 -11.29 -14.87 20.84
C THR A 933 -11.08 -15.49 22.22
N LEU A 934 -10.12 -16.40 22.37
CA LEU A 934 -9.77 -17.01 23.65
C LEU A 934 -9.28 -15.95 24.65
N ILE A 935 -8.37 -15.06 24.24
CA ILE A 935 -7.89 -13.94 25.07
C ILE A 935 -9.07 -13.07 25.52
N MET A 936 -9.95 -12.68 24.58
CA MET A 936 -11.13 -11.89 24.86
C MET A 936 -12.02 -12.53 25.94
N VAL A 937 -12.32 -13.83 25.78
CA VAL A 937 -13.20 -14.58 26.70
C VAL A 937 -12.55 -14.76 28.07
N VAL A 938 -11.29 -15.22 28.13
CA VAL A 938 -10.58 -15.46 29.40
C VAL A 938 -10.53 -14.19 30.23
N PHE A 939 -10.06 -13.09 29.65
CA PHE A 939 -9.92 -11.84 30.40
C PHE A 939 -11.27 -11.13 30.63
N GLY A 940 -12.26 -11.33 29.76
CA GLY A 940 -13.61 -10.83 29.97
C GLY A 940 -14.29 -11.50 31.17
N VAL A 941 -14.08 -12.81 31.35
CA VAL A 941 -14.60 -13.57 32.49
C VAL A 941 -13.85 -13.26 33.77
N LEU A 942 -12.54 -12.99 33.70
CA LEU A 942 -11.74 -12.58 34.86
C LEU A 942 -12.16 -11.22 35.45
N LEU A 943 -12.96 -10.41 34.74
CA LEU A 943 -13.63 -9.23 35.31
C LEU A 943 -14.57 -9.60 36.47
N ALA A 944 -14.96 -10.87 36.60
CA ALA A 944 -15.68 -11.39 37.77
C ALA A 944 -14.96 -11.15 39.11
N LEU A 945 -13.64 -10.90 39.07
CA LEU A 945 -12.83 -10.63 40.26
C LEU A 945 -12.85 -9.15 40.70
N GLY A 946 -13.53 -8.27 39.96
CA GLY A 946 -13.49 -6.83 40.21
C GLY A 946 -14.14 -6.43 41.54
N ASN A 947 -13.40 -5.65 42.33
CA ASN A 947 -13.82 -5.10 43.61
C ASN A 947 -13.17 -3.72 43.84
N PRO A 948 -13.51 -2.99 44.92
CA PRO A 948 -12.95 -1.66 45.18
C PRO A 948 -11.43 -1.59 45.36
N SER A 949 -10.75 -2.68 45.74
CA SER A 949 -9.31 -2.67 46.07
C SER A 949 -8.39 -3.02 44.91
N ASN A 950 -8.89 -3.59 43.81
CA ASN A 950 -8.07 -4.16 42.74
C ASN A 950 -8.14 -3.44 41.38
N LYS A 951 -8.36 -2.11 41.39
CA LYS A 951 -8.48 -1.26 40.20
C LYS A 951 -7.44 -1.53 39.10
N GLY A 952 -6.16 -1.58 39.46
CA GLY A 952 -5.07 -1.78 38.49
C GLY A 952 -5.17 -3.12 37.75
N LEU A 953 -5.60 -4.17 38.45
CA LEU A 953 -5.79 -5.50 37.86
C LEU A 953 -6.99 -5.51 36.90
N MET A 954 -8.08 -4.81 37.24
CA MET A 954 -9.25 -4.71 36.35
C MET A 954 -8.97 -3.88 35.09
N ILE A 955 -8.16 -2.82 35.20
CA ILE A 955 -7.65 -2.08 34.03
C ILE A 955 -6.89 -3.01 33.09
N PHE A 956 -6.01 -3.86 33.63
CA PHE A 956 -5.25 -4.82 32.84
C PHE A 956 -6.15 -5.86 32.16
N PHE A 957 -7.11 -6.43 32.88
CA PHE A 957 -8.03 -7.43 32.33
C PHE A 957 -8.98 -6.86 31.28
N VAL A 958 -9.57 -5.68 31.52
CA VAL A 958 -10.42 -5.04 30.52
C VAL A 958 -9.61 -4.68 29.27
N PHE A 959 -8.36 -4.26 29.45
CA PHE A 959 -7.47 -3.97 28.32
C PHE A 959 -7.19 -5.22 27.48
N LEU A 960 -6.79 -6.34 28.09
CA LEU A 960 -6.53 -7.57 27.33
C LEU A 960 -7.79 -8.15 26.70
N SER A 961 -8.92 -8.11 27.41
CA SER A 961 -10.19 -8.59 26.87
C SER A 961 -10.59 -7.79 25.62
N GLN A 962 -10.51 -6.46 25.70
CA GLN A 962 -10.94 -5.57 24.62
C GLN A 962 -9.92 -5.47 23.47
N ALA A 963 -8.63 -5.70 23.72
CA ALA A 963 -7.64 -5.92 22.67
C ALA A 963 -7.91 -7.25 21.92
N GLY A 964 -8.25 -8.31 22.64
CA GLY A 964 -8.71 -9.57 22.03
C GLY A 964 -9.97 -9.37 21.18
N TYR A 965 -10.96 -8.63 21.70
CA TYR A 965 -12.16 -8.26 20.93
C TYR A 965 -11.81 -7.50 19.65
N GLY A 966 -10.97 -6.46 19.76
CA GLY A 966 -10.54 -5.65 18.63
C GLY A 966 -9.95 -6.49 17.51
N ALA A 967 -9.02 -7.39 17.80
CA ALA A 967 -8.48 -8.28 16.78
C ALA A 967 -9.51 -9.31 16.25
N SER A 968 -10.35 -9.86 17.12
CA SER A 968 -11.30 -10.93 16.76
C SER A 968 -12.43 -10.45 15.88
N ILE A 969 -13.03 -9.28 16.16
CA ILE A 969 -14.23 -8.81 15.46
C ILE A 969 -13.92 -8.54 13.98
N TYR A 970 -12.80 -7.88 13.68
CA TYR A 970 -12.43 -7.57 12.30
C TYR A 970 -12.05 -8.81 11.51
N LEU A 971 -11.37 -9.75 12.16
CA LEU A 971 -11.04 -11.02 11.53
C LEU A 971 -12.30 -11.86 11.28
N ALA A 972 -13.26 -11.88 12.20
CA ALA A 972 -14.55 -12.55 12.01
C ALA A 972 -15.36 -11.93 10.85
N ILE A 973 -15.35 -10.60 10.71
CA ILE A 973 -15.96 -9.91 9.55
C ILE A 973 -15.26 -10.38 8.26
N ALA A 974 -13.93 -10.31 8.18
CA ALA A 974 -13.18 -10.71 6.99
C ALA A 974 -13.42 -12.19 6.62
N VAL A 975 -13.44 -13.10 7.61
CA VAL A 975 -13.71 -14.53 7.39
C VAL A 975 -15.14 -14.75 6.91
N SER A 976 -16.14 -14.09 7.49
CA SER A 976 -17.54 -14.20 7.05
C SER A 976 -17.76 -13.74 5.60
N GLN A 977 -17.01 -12.73 5.16
CA GLN A 977 -17.03 -12.21 3.79
C GLN A 977 -16.40 -13.18 2.79
N MET A 978 -15.20 -13.69 3.11
CA MET A 978 -14.47 -14.62 2.25
C MET A 978 -15.05 -16.03 2.26
N GLY A 979 -16.00 -16.30 3.15
CA GLY A 979 -16.72 -17.57 3.22
C GLY A 979 -17.60 -17.86 2.00
N VAL A 980 -18.15 -16.81 1.38
CA VAL A 980 -19.14 -16.93 0.31
C VAL A 980 -18.58 -16.56 -1.07
N GLU A 981 -19.36 -16.80 -2.11
CA GLU A 981 -19.07 -16.33 -3.46
C GLU A 981 -19.25 -14.80 -3.57
N GLN A 982 -18.50 -14.17 -4.47
CA GLN A 982 -18.48 -12.71 -4.62
C GLN A 982 -19.86 -12.11 -4.96
N ARG A 983 -20.71 -12.83 -5.70
CA ARG A 983 -22.09 -12.42 -6.00
C ARG A 983 -23.03 -12.34 -4.79
N ASP A 984 -22.67 -13.01 -3.70
CA ASP A 984 -23.45 -13.10 -2.45
C ASP A 984 -22.85 -12.25 -1.33
N LEU A 985 -21.95 -11.31 -1.65
CA LEU A 985 -21.22 -10.54 -0.65
C LEU A 985 -22.15 -9.59 0.14
N GLY A 986 -23.14 -8.97 -0.51
CA GLY A 986 -24.15 -8.16 0.16
C GLY A 986 -25.06 -9.01 1.04
N LEU A 987 -25.47 -10.18 0.56
CA LEU A 987 -26.29 -11.14 1.29
C LEU A 987 -25.58 -11.65 2.56
N SER A 988 -24.35 -12.15 2.43
CA SER A 988 -23.53 -12.58 3.57
C SER A 988 -23.27 -11.44 4.55
N GLY A 989 -22.97 -10.25 4.04
CA GLY A 989 -22.78 -9.05 4.85
C GLY A 989 -24.05 -8.61 5.61
N GLY A 990 -25.21 -8.69 4.96
CA GLY A 990 -26.51 -8.42 5.57
C GLY A 990 -26.82 -9.40 6.71
N VAL A 991 -26.65 -10.70 6.46
CA VAL A 991 -26.91 -11.72 7.49
C VAL A 991 -25.91 -11.65 8.64
N SER A 992 -24.62 -11.45 8.34
CA SER A 992 -23.58 -11.30 9.36
C SER A 992 -23.74 -10.01 10.18
N GLY A 993 -24.11 -8.89 9.54
CA GLY A 993 -24.46 -7.65 10.23
C GLY A 993 -25.66 -7.84 11.17
N THR A 994 -26.70 -8.53 10.68
CA THR A 994 -27.89 -8.88 11.47
C THR A 994 -27.50 -9.70 12.70
N ALA A 995 -26.72 -10.78 12.52
CA ALA A 995 -26.26 -11.63 13.62
C ALA A 995 -25.39 -10.86 14.62
N ARG A 996 -24.48 -10.00 14.14
CA ARG A 996 -23.64 -9.13 14.96
C ARG A 996 -24.47 -8.25 15.89
N PHE A 997 -25.43 -7.51 15.35
CA PHE A 997 -26.21 -6.55 16.12
C PHE A 997 -27.36 -7.19 16.91
N ALA A 998 -27.97 -8.28 16.42
CA ALA A 998 -28.92 -9.07 17.19
C ALA A 998 -28.24 -9.68 18.42
N GLY A 999 -27.04 -10.26 18.25
CA GLY A 999 -26.22 -10.73 19.36
C GLY A 999 -25.93 -9.61 20.37
N GLY A 1000 -25.59 -8.41 19.90
CA GLY A 1000 -25.39 -7.23 20.74
C GLY A 1000 -26.63 -6.79 21.53
N ALA A 1001 -27.81 -6.81 20.89
CA ALA A 1001 -29.07 -6.50 21.55
C ALA A 1001 -29.43 -7.53 22.63
N ILE A 1002 -29.29 -8.83 22.31
CA ILE A 1002 -29.47 -9.94 23.27
C ILE A 1002 -28.50 -9.78 24.45
N ALA A 1003 -27.21 -9.54 24.17
CA ALA A 1003 -26.19 -9.34 25.19
C ALA A 1003 -26.53 -8.18 26.11
N THR A 1004 -26.90 -7.03 25.55
CA THR A 1004 -27.24 -5.84 26.33
C THR A 1004 -28.39 -6.12 27.28
N ALA A 1005 -29.46 -6.77 26.80
CA ALA A 1005 -30.61 -7.10 27.62
C ALA A 1005 -30.29 -8.16 28.70
N VAL A 1006 -29.67 -9.27 28.31
CA VAL A 1006 -29.33 -10.37 29.23
C VAL A 1006 -28.37 -9.89 30.32
N TYR A 1007 -27.28 -9.21 29.96
CA TYR A 1007 -26.29 -8.74 30.92
C TYR A 1007 -26.85 -7.64 31.84
N THR A 1008 -27.66 -6.72 31.30
CA THR A 1008 -28.32 -5.68 32.13
C THR A 1008 -29.34 -6.29 33.08
N ALA A 1009 -30.16 -7.24 32.62
CA ALA A 1009 -31.14 -7.92 33.46
C ALA A 1009 -30.45 -8.75 34.56
N VAL A 1010 -29.40 -9.51 34.22
CA VAL A 1010 -28.60 -10.28 35.19
C VAL A 1010 -27.98 -9.34 36.24
N LEU A 1011 -27.35 -8.26 35.81
CA LEU A 1011 -26.75 -7.27 36.70
C LEU A 1011 -27.81 -6.67 37.64
N THR A 1012 -28.89 -6.12 37.09
CA THR A 1012 -29.94 -5.40 37.84
C THR A 1012 -30.67 -6.30 38.83
N ASN A 1013 -31.08 -7.50 38.40
CA ASN A 1013 -31.78 -8.45 39.27
C ASN A 1013 -30.87 -8.95 40.39
N THR A 1014 -29.59 -9.18 40.09
CA THR A 1014 -28.62 -9.65 41.10
C THR A 1014 -28.32 -8.55 42.11
N VAL A 1015 -28.06 -7.32 41.65
CA VAL A 1015 -27.84 -6.16 42.53
C VAL A 1015 -29.05 -5.95 43.43
N SER A 1016 -30.27 -5.96 42.89
CA SER A 1016 -31.51 -5.81 43.67
C SER A 1016 -31.63 -6.89 44.75
N LYS A 1017 -31.43 -8.16 44.37
CA LYS A 1017 -31.50 -9.31 45.28
C LYS A 1017 -30.49 -9.19 46.43
N TRP A 1018 -29.25 -8.81 46.14
CA TRP A 1018 -28.20 -8.71 47.16
C TRP A 1018 -28.29 -7.41 47.98
N THR A 1019 -28.82 -6.32 47.42
CA THR A 1019 -29.07 -5.07 48.15
C THR A 1019 -30.06 -5.30 49.28
N VAL A 1020 -31.18 -5.98 49.02
CA VAL A 1020 -32.18 -6.35 50.04
C VAL A 1020 -31.58 -7.25 51.14
N LYS A 1021 -30.53 -8.01 50.82
CA LYS A 1021 -29.86 -8.91 51.77
C LYS A 1021 -28.77 -8.21 52.61
N LEU A 1022 -27.96 -7.37 51.98
CA LEU A 1022 -26.73 -6.81 52.58
C LEU A 1022 -26.97 -5.46 53.26
N VAL A 1023 -27.79 -4.59 52.66
CA VAL A 1023 -27.98 -3.21 53.14
C VAL A 1023 -28.67 -3.15 54.50
N PRO A 1024 -29.78 -3.87 54.76
CA PRO A 1024 -30.41 -3.88 56.08
C PRO A 1024 -29.45 -4.35 57.20
N ALA A 1025 -28.71 -5.43 56.95
CA ALA A 1025 -27.78 -5.99 57.92
C ALA A 1025 -26.63 -5.01 58.25
N ALA A 1026 -26.08 -4.34 57.23
CA ALA A 1026 -25.02 -3.36 57.42
C ALA A 1026 -25.49 -2.10 58.15
N ALA A 1027 -26.71 -1.62 57.86
CA ALA A 1027 -27.27 -0.44 58.50
C ALA A 1027 -27.57 -0.70 59.99
N VAL A 1028 -28.12 -1.86 60.34
CA VAL A 1028 -28.36 -2.25 61.75
C VAL A 1028 -27.03 -2.42 62.49
N ALA A 1029 -26.02 -3.04 61.85
CA ALA A 1029 -24.69 -3.18 62.44
C ALA A 1029 -23.98 -1.82 62.64
N ALA A 1030 -24.31 -0.81 61.84
CA ALA A 1030 -23.84 0.56 62.00
C ALA A 1030 -24.66 1.40 63.00
N GLY A 1031 -25.63 0.79 63.69
CA GLY A 1031 -26.40 1.45 64.76
C GLY A 1031 -27.80 1.93 64.37
N LEU A 1032 -28.31 1.62 63.16
CA LEU A 1032 -29.69 1.95 62.78
C LEU A 1032 -30.69 1.06 63.54
N PRO A 1033 -31.71 1.61 64.21
CA PRO A 1033 -32.78 0.81 64.81
C PRO A 1033 -33.53 -0.02 63.76
N SER A 1034 -33.80 -1.30 64.07
CA SER A 1034 -34.43 -2.24 63.12
C SER A 1034 -35.80 -1.76 62.60
N ALA A 1035 -36.52 -0.93 63.36
CA ALA A 1035 -37.80 -0.32 62.94
C ALA A 1035 -37.65 0.66 61.77
N ASN A 1036 -36.47 1.27 61.58
CA ASN A 1036 -36.22 2.29 60.56
C ASN A 1036 -35.65 1.71 59.25
N VAL A 1037 -35.45 0.39 59.18
CA VAL A 1037 -34.89 -0.29 58.01
C VAL A 1037 -35.77 -0.10 56.77
N THR A 1038 -37.09 -0.17 56.90
CA THR A 1038 -38.01 0.02 55.75
C THR A 1038 -37.95 1.45 55.20
N ALA A 1039 -37.86 2.44 56.09
CA ALA A 1039 -37.67 3.84 55.70
C ALA A 1039 -36.32 4.05 55.01
N LEU A 1040 -35.24 3.49 55.57
CA LEU A 1040 -33.91 3.50 54.97
C LEU A 1040 -33.94 2.91 53.55
N MET A 1041 -34.50 1.71 53.39
CA MET A 1041 -34.56 1.04 52.08
C MET A 1041 -35.36 1.83 51.03
N SER A 1042 -36.27 2.69 51.46
CA SER A 1042 -37.01 3.61 50.58
C SER A 1042 -36.19 4.87 50.22
N ALA A 1043 -35.22 5.24 51.06
CA ALA A 1043 -34.33 6.38 50.86
C ALA A 1043 -33.01 6.02 50.13
N VAL A 1044 -32.55 4.77 50.19
CA VAL A 1044 -31.32 4.32 49.51
C VAL A 1044 -31.43 4.57 47.99
N GLY A 1045 -30.45 5.30 47.44
CA GLY A 1045 -30.42 5.66 46.02
C GLY A 1045 -31.14 6.98 45.68
N THR A 1046 -31.76 7.64 46.65
CA THR A 1046 -32.32 8.99 46.47
C THR A 1046 -31.25 10.07 46.67
N ALA A 1047 -31.46 11.25 46.08
CA ALA A 1047 -30.53 12.38 46.19
C ALA A 1047 -30.34 12.89 47.63
N ASN A 1048 -31.32 12.66 48.51
CA ASN A 1048 -31.32 13.15 49.89
C ASN A 1048 -30.75 12.12 50.89
N PHE A 1049 -30.44 10.90 50.45
CA PHE A 1049 -29.98 9.82 51.33
C PHE A 1049 -28.80 10.22 52.22
N SER A 1050 -27.82 10.91 51.65
CA SER A 1050 -26.61 11.36 52.35
C SER A 1050 -26.86 12.48 53.37
N SER A 1051 -27.98 13.20 53.25
CA SER A 1051 -28.41 14.24 54.19
C SER A 1051 -29.41 13.75 55.25
N GLU A 1052 -30.12 12.66 54.97
CA GLU A 1052 -31.18 12.12 55.86
C GLU A 1052 -30.65 11.15 56.93
N TYR A 1053 -29.43 10.63 56.77
CA TYR A 1053 -28.86 9.62 57.66
C TYR A 1053 -27.43 9.97 58.14
N PRO A 1054 -27.01 9.52 59.34
CA PRO A 1054 -25.64 9.69 59.84
C PRO A 1054 -24.57 9.15 58.89
N ALA A 1055 -23.41 9.82 58.83
CA ALA A 1055 -22.33 9.54 57.87
C ALA A 1055 -21.78 8.10 57.97
N ASP A 1056 -21.77 7.53 59.17
CA ASP A 1056 -21.42 6.15 59.51
C ASP A 1056 -22.41 5.12 58.94
N ILE A 1057 -23.71 5.41 59.00
CA ILE A 1057 -24.75 4.60 58.35
C ILE A 1057 -24.63 4.73 56.82
N VAL A 1058 -24.45 5.95 56.30
CA VAL A 1058 -24.25 6.20 54.86
C VAL A 1058 -23.03 5.44 54.33
N ALA A 1059 -21.91 5.45 55.06
CA ALA A 1059 -20.70 4.71 54.69
C ALA A 1059 -20.89 3.18 54.77
N ALA A 1060 -21.61 2.67 55.77
CA ALA A 1060 -21.91 1.24 55.88
C ALA A 1060 -22.83 0.75 54.76
N VAL A 1061 -23.89 1.51 54.46
CA VAL A 1061 -24.80 1.25 53.34
C VAL A 1061 -24.08 1.36 52.00
N GLY A 1062 -23.20 2.34 51.82
CA GLY A 1062 -22.36 2.48 50.63
C GLY A 1062 -21.50 1.25 50.37
N ARG A 1063 -20.80 0.74 51.40
CA ARG A 1063 -20.01 -0.50 51.30
C ARG A 1063 -20.86 -1.74 51.03
N ALA A 1064 -22.02 -1.86 51.67
CA ALA A 1064 -22.93 -2.98 51.43
C ALA A 1064 -23.50 -2.94 50.00
N THR A 1065 -23.79 -1.75 49.48
CA THR A 1065 -24.22 -1.53 48.10
C THR A 1065 -23.12 -1.91 47.11
N GLN A 1066 -21.86 -1.51 47.36
CA GLN A 1066 -20.71 -1.97 46.57
C GLN A 1066 -20.60 -3.51 46.58
N GLY A 1067 -20.82 -4.16 47.72
CA GLY A 1067 -20.85 -5.63 47.81
C GLY A 1067 -21.97 -6.28 46.99
N ALA A 1068 -23.13 -5.64 46.86
CA ALA A 1068 -24.19 -6.10 45.97
C ALA A 1068 -23.80 -5.99 44.48
N TYR A 1069 -23.14 -4.89 44.09
CA TYR A 1069 -22.59 -4.70 42.74
C TYR A 1069 -21.47 -5.69 42.42
N GLU A 1070 -20.62 -6.06 43.38
CA GLU A 1070 -19.60 -7.10 43.20
C GLU A 1070 -20.24 -8.41 42.76
N LYS A 1071 -21.32 -8.84 43.44
CA LYS A 1071 -22.06 -10.06 43.06
C LYS A 1071 -22.75 -9.94 41.70
N GLY A 1072 -23.30 -8.78 41.39
CA GLY A 1072 -23.90 -8.51 40.08
C GLY A 1072 -22.89 -8.61 38.93
N ILE A 1073 -21.72 -7.97 39.07
CA ILE A 1073 -20.63 -8.01 38.10
C ILE A 1073 -20.10 -9.44 37.94
N GLN A 1074 -19.89 -10.15 39.06
CA GLN A 1074 -19.43 -11.53 39.07
C GLN A 1074 -20.34 -12.44 38.24
N LEU A 1075 -21.66 -12.40 38.47
CA LEU A 1075 -22.59 -13.25 37.72
C LEU A 1075 -22.71 -12.82 36.26
N THR A 1076 -22.61 -11.53 35.96
CA THR A 1076 -22.63 -11.00 34.59
C THR A 1076 -21.43 -11.51 33.80
N ALA A 1077 -20.22 -11.46 34.39
CA ALA A 1077 -19.01 -12.00 33.79
C ALA A 1077 -19.08 -13.53 33.57
N TYR A 1078 -19.61 -14.30 34.52
CA TYR A 1078 -19.82 -15.74 34.32
C TYR A 1078 -20.87 -16.05 33.25
N THR A 1079 -21.91 -15.22 33.12
CA THR A 1079 -22.89 -15.36 32.04
C THR A 1079 -22.22 -15.20 30.67
N SER A 1080 -21.25 -14.29 30.55
CA SER A 1080 -20.48 -14.11 29.31
C SER A 1080 -19.61 -15.32 28.95
N LEU A 1081 -19.16 -16.14 29.93
CA LEU A 1081 -18.39 -17.36 29.67
C LEU A 1081 -19.19 -18.37 28.83
N ALA A 1082 -20.47 -18.56 29.16
CA ALA A 1082 -21.33 -19.50 28.45
C ALA A 1082 -21.43 -19.17 26.95
N PHE A 1083 -21.62 -17.90 26.62
CA PHE A 1083 -21.58 -17.42 25.24
C PHE A 1083 -20.17 -17.52 24.65
N GLY A 1084 -19.15 -17.15 25.40
CA GLY A 1084 -17.74 -17.22 24.98
C GLY A 1084 -17.30 -18.61 24.54
N ILE A 1085 -17.73 -19.67 25.24
CA ILE A 1085 -17.45 -21.07 24.84
C ILE A 1085 -18.05 -21.38 23.46
N VAL A 1086 -19.29 -20.94 23.21
CA VAL A 1086 -19.93 -21.10 21.88
C VAL A 1086 -19.14 -20.37 20.80
N GLY A 1087 -18.68 -19.15 21.09
CA GLY A 1087 -17.84 -18.38 20.17
C GLY A 1087 -16.51 -19.06 19.85
N ILE A 1088 -15.83 -19.63 20.85
CA ILE A 1088 -14.57 -20.35 20.66
C ILE A 1088 -14.78 -21.60 19.80
N ILE A 1089 -15.84 -22.38 20.06
CA ILE A 1089 -16.19 -23.55 19.25
C ILE A 1089 -16.49 -23.12 17.81
N ALA A 1090 -17.25 -22.04 17.62
CA ALA A 1090 -17.53 -21.51 16.29
C ALA A 1090 -16.25 -21.08 15.56
N CYS A 1091 -15.31 -20.41 16.23
CA CYS A 1091 -14.00 -20.06 15.67
C CYS A 1091 -13.20 -21.30 15.25
N LEU A 1092 -13.20 -22.37 16.06
CA LEU A 1092 -12.53 -23.64 15.73
C LEU A 1092 -13.15 -24.34 14.51
N CYS A 1093 -14.46 -24.18 14.30
CA CYS A 1093 -15.16 -24.75 13.14
C CYS A 1093 -14.92 -23.96 11.84
N CYS A 1094 -14.37 -22.75 11.89
CA CYS A 1094 -14.10 -21.94 10.70
C CYS A 1094 -13.06 -22.60 9.79
N LYS A 1095 -13.14 -22.29 8.49
CA LYS A 1095 -12.15 -22.70 7.49
C LYS A 1095 -11.03 -21.67 7.40
N ASP A 1096 -9.81 -22.12 7.09
CA ASP A 1096 -8.71 -21.19 6.84
C ASP A 1096 -8.92 -20.47 5.50
N ILE A 1097 -8.82 -19.15 5.52
CA ILE A 1097 -9.02 -18.26 4.38
C ILE A 1097 -7.71 -17.97 3.64
N ASN A 1098 -6.56 -18.47 4.12
CA ASN A 1098 -5.26 -18.22 3.49
C ASN A 1098 -5.22 -18.48 1.96
N PRO A 1099 -5.85 -19.54 1.42
CA PRO A 1099 -5.88 -19.77 -0.03
C PRO A 1099 -6.61 -18.69 -0.83
N LYS A 1100 -7.46 -17.87 -0.20
CA LYS A 1100 -8.22 -16.77 -0.82
C LYS A 1100 -7.53 -15.40 -0.69
N MET A 1101 -6.34 -15.34 -0.10
CA MET A 1101 -5.60 -14.09 0.14
C MET A 1101 -4.67 -13.76 -1.04
N ASP A 1102 -5.25 -13.48 -2.21
CA ASP A 1102 -4.55 -13.24 -3.49
C ASP A 1102 -4.46 -11.73 -3.86
N ASN A 1103 -3.91 -11.42 -5.04
CA ASN A 1103 -3.77 -10.04 -5.53
C ASN A 1103 -5.04 -9.47 -6.19
N ARG A 1104 -6.10 -10.27 -6.32
CA ARG A 1104 -7.28 -9.93 -7.11
C ARG A 1104 -8.03 -8.76 -6.48
N ILE A 1105 -8.42 -7.80 -7.32
CA ILE A 1105 -9.38 -6.74 -6.99
C ILE A 1105 -10.68 -7.14 -7.69
N GLU A 1106 -11.75 -7.28 -6.92
CA GLU A 1106 -13.03 -7.78 -7.46
C GLU A 1106 -13.79 -6.71 -8.25
N VAL A 1107 -13.65 -5.43 -7.88
CA VAL A 1107 -14.40 -4.32 -8.47
C VAL A 1107 -13.50 -3.11 -8.72
N TYR A 1108 -13.54 -2.58 -9.94
CA TYR A 1108 -13.00 -1.27 -10.30
C TYR A 1108 -14.12 -0.25 -10.50
N MET A 1109 -13.88 1.01 -10.13
CA MET A 1109 -14.90 2.07 -10.30
C MET A 1109 -15.06 2.48 -11.77
N GLU A 1110 -16.30 2.67 -12.23
CA GLU A 1110 -16.63 3.00 -13.62
C GLU A 1110 -16.09 4.37 -14.06
N ASN A 1111 -15.83 5.27 -13.11
CA ASN A 1111 -15.34 6.62 -13.36
C ASN A 1111 -13.80 6.73 -13.24
N THR A 1112 -13.09 5.63 -13.52
CA THR A 1112 -11.63 5.55 -13.53
C THR A 1112 -11.15 4.87 -14.83
N ASP A 1113 -9.88 5.09 -15.17
CA ASP A 1113 -9.24 4.50 -16.36
C ASP A 1113 -9.09 2.97 -16.28
N LEU A 1114 -9.50 2.37 -15.16
CA LEU A 1114 -9.51 0.92 -14.93
C LEU A 1114 -10.90 0.28 -15.10
N LYS A 1115 -11.92 1.04 -15.53
CA LYS A 1115 -13.29 0.53 -15.69
C LYS A 1115 -13.37 -0.71 -16.59
N ASP A 1116 -12.51 -0.79 -17.61
CA ASP A 1116 -12.49 -1.88 -18.60
C ASP A 1116 -11.91 -3.18 -18.03
N ARG A 1117 -11.32 -3.13 -16.82
CA ARG A 1117 -10.90 -4.32 -16.06
C ARG A 1117 -12.03 -5.00 -15.30
N ASN A 1118 -13.21 -4.40 -15.22
CA ASN A 1118 -14.40 -5.10 -14.76
C ASN A 1118 -14.80 -6.12 -15.83
N LYS A 1119 -14.23 -7.33 -15.80
CA LYS A 1119 -14.80 -8.46 -16.54
C LYS A 1119 -16.16 -8.78 -15.92
N PHE A 1120 -17.17 -8.92 -16.76
CA PHE A 1120 -18.59 -9.16 -16.44
C PHE A 1120 -18.85 -9.64 -14.99
N HIS A 1121 -19.52 -8.80 -14.21
CA HIS A 1121 -20.18 -9.22 -12.97
C HIS A 1121 -21.40 -10.08 -13.27
#